data_AF-A0A409Y2R7-F1
#
_entry.id   AF-A0A409Y2R7-F1
#
_cell.length_a   1.000
_cell.length_b   1.000
_cell.length_c   1.000
_cell.angle_alpha   90.00
_cell.angle_beta   90.00
_cell.angle_gamma   90.00
#
_symmetry.space_group_name_H-M   'P 1'
#
loop_
_entity.id
_entity.type
_entity.pdbx_description
1 polymer ?
#
loop_
_entity_poly.entity_id
_entity_poly.type
_entity_poly.pdbx_seq_one_letter_code
_entity_poly.pdbx_strand_id
1 'polypeptide(L)'
;MQSEAVSSQSDVISAFSHPPTDQTISQDALSLASPCSFDSLPVEIASTIFIHYTHSDFDETQKPRPSLRLGKICKRWRQIAWSTPDLWTNLTIHPEHVTSRTHIELAEEWLSRSGTLPLWIFCSSPFFDEKEPEQALYSEMLEVFSRYSDRWYSLSLYLPFSCLIGKLSISSHPPLMLRYLSLVARWLNHDAAYVLDRPSVSAFSIFSPKVVKIAYLRVALDLTSVTVLDLALVDIVDVLLIFRAASNLSKCALTRVSDNDLDISPATKYGGVVCPVLISLSVSFINDWLLDPPTRAFCSSISLPALKHLSLEGCGLGTTEVPIEDLVLLLTQSSCALESLVINNSLYDQASFIRLAPFLSSLTALRISCHLSNQVNREDVETFGHFLANASQVPTLSRPFISSVTEPPLPFLETFVWEGHGTYPWETIVGLLKPASASGVTHYRPLKLVKIYCTQAEGIFVPYISKDVIQQLMEFGDVKFDFKLKCGRSDLNWASRMKAIFPQSDSGDLTDCTQSCQSATHPLNLASRGSFDSLPVEIASIVFMHYIHSCYEPQEEKEPHRSLMLGKISRRWRQIAWSTPNLWTQLTIHPRHATSQTHVELAEEWLSRSGALPLWIVCISRCFHDEEPGRALYGQMLEVFSRYSDRWYSLSLCMDFLPLKELGILPRSPSMLHHLSLEAEWSSHDHSYVLHHPKITAFSNCSPKNVTIRCLTVALDWTLVTELTLDLVDISEVLAVLESAPNVFTCTLEEVSYQGANILPIRTHGVVICPLLESLTISFADDFLSATEIFCSRVSLPALKHLSLEGNDLRTEELPVDNLLFFLKQSSCSLESLVVKRSMYDQASLIRLAPLLSSLSVLRISLHYSNQVDRDNVETFGHFLANASQVPTHSLLFTSSITRPPLPSLETFIWEAYGTFPWETIVGLLKPVSVSGAAHYRPLKFVKIYCTQVEGIFIPYISKDVIQRLMEFSDVKFDFKVESFQPKLGVIDWWKESIEVMNEA
;
A
#
# COMPACT_ATOMS: atom_id res chain seq x y z
N MET A 1 -9.02 9.60 75.07
CA MET A 1 -7.82 10.46 75.22
C MET A 1 -7.41 10.87 73.81
N GLN A 2 -7.39 12.12 73.38
CA GLN A 2 -7.91 13.42 73.88
C GLN A 2 -8.51 14.11 72.61
N SER A 3 -9.67 14.79 72.57
CA SER A 3 -10.12 15.99 73.30
C SER A 3 -9.30 17.26 72.98
N GLU A 4 -9.85 18.48 72.86
CA GLU A 4 -11.27 18.94 72.75
C GLU A 4 -11.60 19.32 71.27
N ALA A 5 -12.31 20.37 70.77
CA ALA A 5 -13.14 21.50 71.27
C ALA A 5 -14.00 22.06 70.09
N VAL A 6 -15.08 22.87 70.19
CA VAL A 6 -16.07 23.18 71.26
C VAL A 6 -17.37 23.76 70.62
N SER A 7 -18.46 23.80 71.40
CA SER A 7 -19.89 24.16 71.19
C SER A 7 -20.35 25.45 70.45
N SER A 8 -21.58 25.39 69.91
CA SER A 8 -22.78 26.23 70.25
C SER A 8 -24.01 25.72 69.43
N GLN A 9 -25.23 25.42 69.88
CA GLN A 9 -26.21 26.04 70.81
C GLN A 9 -26.65 27.48 70.41
N SER A 10 -27.94 27.83 70.34
CA SER A 10 -29.19 27.10 70.68
C SER A 10 -30.45 27.69 70.01
N ASP A 11 -31.64 27.10 70.28
CA ASP A 11 -32.98 27.74 70.29
C ASP A 11 -33.70 28.04 68.93
N VAL A 12 -35.04 27.99 68.77
CA VAL A 12 -36.16 27.76 69.73
C VAL A 12 -37.50 27.33 69.04
N ILE A 13 -38.32 26.47 69.70
CA ILE A 13 -39.82 26.28 69.62
C ILE A 13 -40.48 26.01 68.22
N SER A 14 -41.07 24.83 67.93
CA SER A 14 -42.42 24.29 68.27
C SER A 14 -43.61 24.81 67.39
N ALA A 15 -44.71 24.09 67.08
CA ALA A 15 -45.12 22.66 67.22
C ALA A 15 -46.47 22.36 66.50
N PHE A 16 -46.78 21.08 66.23
CA PHE A 16 -48.10 20.50 65.78
C PHE A 16 -48.67 21.02 64.43
N SER A 17 -49.53 20.32 63.65
CA SER A 17 -50.27 19.02 63.75
C SER A 17 -50.53 18.40 62.35
N HIS A 18 -50.90 17.10 62.28
CA HIS A 18 -51.42 16.44 61.05
C HIS A 18 -52.96 16.67 60.86
N PRO A 19 -53.65 16.04 59.87
CA PRO A 19 -53.93 16.57 58.52
C PRO A 19 -55.44 16.80 58.27
N PRO A 20 -55.88 17.17 57.05
CA PRO A 20 -56.44 16.15 56.15
C PRO A 20 -56.24 16.42 54.63
N THR A 21 -56.84 15.55 53.80
CA THR A 21 -57.12 15.70 52.35
C THR A 21 -57.87 17.01 52.02
N ASP A 22 -57.88 17.53 50.78
CA ASP A 22 -57.83 16.85 49.47
C ASP A 22 -57.14 17.68 48.35
N GLN A 23 -57.18 17.19 47.11
CA GLN A 23 -56.45 17.63 45.91
C GLN A 23 -56.54 19.13 45.56
N THR A 24 -55.38 19.74 45.28
CA THR A 24 -55.21 20.69 44.15
C THR A 24 -53.90 20.39 43.40
N ILE A 25 -53.94 20.48 42.07
CA ILE A 25 -52.76 20.31 41.21
C ILE A 25 -52.08 21.68 41.05
N SER A 26 -50.81 21.79 41.44
CA SER A 26 -49.93 22.88 41.00
C SER A 26 -48.48 22.43 40.94
N GLN A 27 -47.75 23.03 40.00
CA GLN A 27 -46.37 22.69 39.64
C GLN A 27 -45.41 23.00 40.81
N ASP A 28 -44.51 22.05 41.13
CA ASP A 28 -43.17 22.32 41.68
C ASP A 28 -42.33 21.03 41.90
N ALA A 29 -42.88 19.84 41.61
CA ALA A 29 -42.16 18.57 41.63
C ALA A 29 -41.16 18.40 40.45
N LEU A 30 -40.23 19.35 40.28
CA LEU A 30 -39.10 19.24 39.33
C LEU A 30 -37.86 20.07 39.73
N SER A 31 -37.67 20.32 41.04
CA SER A 31 -36.46 20.99 41.57
C SER A 31 -35.22 20.10 41.52
N LEU A 32 -34.65 19.98 40.32
CA LEU A 32 -33.24 19.73 40.01
C LEU A 32 -32.50 18.70 40.90
N ALA A 33 -32.67 17.42 40.56
CA ALA A 33 -31.58 16.47 40.75
C ALA A 33 -30.36 16.97 39.95
N SER A 34 -29.26 17.27 40.64
CA SER A 34 -28.04 17.78 39.98
C SER A 34 -27.49 16.73 39.01
N PRO A 35 -27.33 17.02 37.71
CA PRO A 35 -26.76 16.05 36.79
C PRO A 35 -25.29 15.81 37.16
N CYS A 36 -24.89 14.54 37.26
CA CYS A 36 -23.48 14.16 37.38
C CYS A 36 -22.76 14.49 36.07
N SER A 37 -22.24 15.71 35.96
CA SER A 37 -21.30 16.07 34.90
C SER A 37 -20.05 15.16 34.97
N PHE A 38 -19.29 15.08 33.88
CA PHE A 38 -17.93 14.57 33.93
C PHE A 38 -17.07 15.33 34.97
N ASP A 39 -17.46 16.56 35.33
CA ASP A 39 -16.87 17.35 36.42
C ASP A 39 -17.13 16.83 37.84
N SER A 40 -17.97 15.79 38.03
CA SER A 40 -18.10 15.08 39.31
C SER A 40 -17.37 13.73 39.33
N LEU A 41 -16.70 13.31 38.25
CA LEU A 41 -15.91 12.08 38.23
C LEU A 41 -14.54 12.28 38.92
N PRO A 42 -14.07 11.30 39.72
CA PRO A 42 -12.68 11.23 40.16
C PRO A 42 -11.70 11.18 38.98
N VAL A 43 -10.48 11.69 39.18
CA VAL A 43 -9.47 11.80 38.12
C VAL A 43 -9.05 10.43 37.59
N GLU A 44 -9.06 9.41 38.46
CA GLU A 44 -8.70 8.02 38.19
C GLU A 44 -9.71 7.32 37.29
N ILE A 45 -11.00 7.68 37.41
CA ILE A 45 -12.07 7.15 36.56
C ILE A 45 -12.04 7.85 35.20
N ALA A 46 -11.84 9.17 35.20
CA ALA A 46 -11.71 9.97 33.98
C ALA A 46 -10.47 9.55 33.15
N SER A 47 -9.32 9.31 33.79
CA SER A 47 -8.12 8.83 33.13
C SER A 47 -8.31 7.42 32.56
N THR A 48 -8.92 6.50 33.31
CA THR A 48 -9.26 5.14 32.82
C THR A 48 -10.16 5.19 31.58
N ILE A 49 -11.18 6.06 31.56
CA ILE A 49 -12.04 6.28 30.39
C ILE A 49 -11.24 6.81 29.19
N PHE A 50 -10.34 7.78 29.42
CA PHE A 50 -9.48 8.33 28.39
C PHE A 50 -8.52 7.27 27.81
N ILE A 51 -7.95 6.40 28.65
CA ILE A 51 -7.02 5.32 28.27
C ILE A 51 -7.72 4.32 27.36
N HIS A 52 -8.94 3.89 27.71
CA HIS A 52 -9.73 3.03 26.84
C HIS A 52 -10.07 3.69 25.50
N TYR A 53 -10.39 4.99 25.49
CA TYR A 53 -10.64 5.74 24.25
C TYR A 53 -9.39 5.84 23.35
N THR A 54 -8.19 5.99 23.92
CA THR A 54 -6.94 6.06 23.13
C THR A 54 -6.47 4.70 22.63
N HIS A 55 -6.72 3.61 23.36
CA HIS A 55 -6.36 2.26 22.89
C HIS A 55 -7.34 1.68 21.84
N SER A 56 -8.54 2.26 21.70
CA SER A 56 -9.48 1.91 20.63
C SER A 56 -9.17 2.51 19.26
N ASP A 57 -8.12 3.33 19.10
CA ASP A 57 -7.93 4.24 17.95
C ASP A 57 -6.77 3.85 17.00
N PHE A 58 -6.38 2.57 16.96
CA PHE A 58 -5.19 2.06 16.24
C PHE A 58 -5.48 1.65 14.77
N ASP A 59 -5.65 2.63 13.87
CA ASP A 59 -5.46 2.40 12.42
C ASP A 59 -4.12 2.96 11.95
N GLU A 60 -3.62 2.45 10.83
CA GLU A 60 -2.49 3.06 10.12
C GLU A 60 -2.91 4.20 9.17
N THR A 61 -4.20 4.60 9.15
CA THR A 61 -4.78 5.55 8.18
C THR A 61 -5.13 6.95 8.76
N GLN A 62 -4.10 7.78 8.91
CA GLN A 62 -4.15 9.27 8.91
C GLN A 62 -5.36 9.96 9.61
N LYS A 63 -5.28 10.15 10.93
CA LYS A 63 -5.94 11.28 11.63
C LYS A 63 -5.24 11.64 12.94
N PRO A 64 -5.34 12.90 13.42
CA PRO A 64 -4.52 13.39 14.52
C PRO A 64 -4.87 12.75 15.86
N ARG A 65 -3.79 12.34 16.56
CA ARG A 65 -3.74 11.46 17.75
C ARG A 65 -4.83 11.79 18.81
N PRO A 66 -5.63 10.81 19.28
CA PRO A 66 -6.80 11.03 20.13
C PRO A 66 -6.50 11.77 21.45
N SER A 67 -5.33 11.56 22.05
CA SER A 67 -4.91 12.19 23.32
C SER A 67 -4.92 13.73 23.27
N LEU A 68 -4.65 14.32 22.10
CA LEU A 68 -4.73 15.78 21.89
C LEU A 68 -6.17 16.28 21.70
N ARG A 69 -7.12 15.43 21.32
CA ARG A 69 -8.54 15.79 21.20
C ARG A 69 -9.16 16.01 22.57
N LEU A 70 -8.81 15.15 23.54
CA LEU A 70 -9.19 15.30 24.96
C LEU A 70 -8.78 16.68 25.52
N GLY A 71 -7.58 17.15 25.15
CA GLY A 71 -7.08 18.48 25.51
C GLY A 71 -7.84 19.67 24.90
N LYS A 72 -8.66 19.47 23.86
CA LYS A 72 -9.45 20.54 23.22
C LYS A 72 -10.84 20.74 23.84
N ILE A 73 -11.37 19.76 24.59
CA ILE A 73 -12.77 19.75 25.06
C ILE A 73 -13.03 20.77 26.17
N CYS A 74 -12.34 20.68 27.32
CA CYS A 74 -12.46 21.68 28.38
C CYS A 74 -11.18 21.76 29.25
N LYS A 75 -11.10 22.77 30.13
CA LYS A 75 -9.93 22.97 31.01
C LYS A 75 -9.64 21.76 31.91
N ARG A 76 -10.68 21.13 32.49
CA ARG A 76 -10.53 19.95 33.35
C ARG A 76 -10.06 18.73 32.55
N TRP A 77 -10.66 18.45 31.40
CA TRP A 77 -10.28 17.33 30.54
C TRP A 77 -8.83 17.47 30.06
N ARG A 78 -8.40 18.70 29.72
CA ARG A 78 -7.00 19.03 29.40
C ARG A 78 -6.05 18.75 30.56
N GLN A 79 -6.40 19.15 31.78
CA GLN A 79 -5.60 18.86 32.97
C GLN A 79 -5.45 17.35 33.19
N ILE A 80 -6.57 16.60 33.16
CA ILE A 80 -6.58 15.14 33.36
C ILE A 80 -5.79 14.42 32.25
N ALA A 81 -5.97 14.79 30.98
CA ALA A 81 -5.28 14.17 29.87
C ALA A 81 -3.76 14.45 29.89
N TRP A 82 -3.35 15.69 30.20
CA TRP A 82 -1.93 16.04 30.36
C TRP A 82 -1.30 15.47 31.65
N SER A 83 -2.09 15.05 32.64
CA SER A 83 -1.61 14.39 33.86
C SER A 83 -1.77 12.86 33.87
N THR A 84 -2.13 12.24 32.74
CA THR A 84 -2.28 10.77 32.61
C THR A 84 -1.22 10.23 31.64
N PRO A 85 -0.11 9.63 32.13
CA PRO A 85 1.02 9.25 31.28
C PRO A 85 0.69 8.21 30.19
N ASP A 86 -0.20 7.26 30.49
CA ASP A 86 -0.59 6.15 29.61
C ASP A 86 -1.09 6.63 28.24
N LEU A 87 -1.78 7.77 28.19
CA LEU A 87 -2.32 8.39 26.96
C LEU A 87 -1.23 8.83 25.96
N TRP A 88 0.03 8.89 26.40
CA TRP A 88 1.17 9.39 25.61
C TRP A 88 2.17 8.27 25.28
N THR A 89 1.84 7.01 25.58
CA THR A 89 2.70 5.85 25.34
C THR A 89 2.80 5.41 23.88
N ASN A 90 1.75 5.66 23.08
CA ASN A 90 1.76 5.43 21.64
C ASN A 90 2.06 6.74 20.88
N LEU A 91 2.98 6.68 19.92
CA LEU A 91 3.43 7.80 19.11
C LEU A 91 3.48 7.42 17.62
N THR A 92 2.40 7.73 16.91
CA THR A 92 2.36 7.64 15.44
C THR A 92 2.83 8.95 14.80
N ILE A 93 3.77 8.84 13.86
CA ILE A 93 4.26 9.92 12.99
C ILE A 93 4.14 9.45 11.53
N HIS A 94 3.33 10.18 10.77
CA HIS A 94 3.16 10.03 9.32
C HIS A 94 3.82 11.22 8.61
N PRO A 95 4.05 11.15 7.28
CA PRO A 95 4.53 12.27 6.45
C PRO A 95 4.11 13.68 6.87
N GLU A 96 2.80 13.91 6.97
CA GLU A 96 2.19 15.22 7.22
C GLU A 96 2.47 15.80 8.61
N HIS A 97 3.19 15.05 9.47
CA HIS A 97 3.52 15.41 10.84
C HIS A 97 5.02 15.72 11.07
N VAL A 98 5.86 15.89 10.03
CA VAL A 98 7.31 16.16 10.15
C VAL A 98 7.77 17.40 9.36
N THR A 99 6.85 18.34 9.13
CA THR A 99 7.07 19.54 8.31
C THR A 99 7.78 20.71 9.03
N SER A 100 8.10 20.58 10.32
CA SER A 100 8.72 21.65 11.11
C SER A 100 9.35 21.17 12.42
N ARG A 101 10.30 21.93 12.99
CA ARG A 101 10.81 21.66 14.35
C ARG A 101 9.73 21.74 15.43
N THR A 102 8.66 22.53 15.24
CA THR A 102 7.53 22.53 16.20
C THR A 102 6.83 21.18 16.30
N HIS A 103 6.89 20.32 15.27
CA HIS A 103 6.42 18.93 15.38
C HIS A 103 7.37 18.04 16.18
N ILE A 104 8.67 18.32 16.14
CA ILE A 104 9.71 17.64 16.95
C ILE A 104 9.56 18.04 18.42
N GLU A 105 9.35 19.33 18.70
CA GLU A 105 9.03 19.85 20.04
C GLU A 105 7.75 19.22 20.60
N LEU A 106 6.71 19.08 19.76
CA LEU A 106 5.47 18.37 20.13
C LEU A 106 5.67 16.86 20.33
N ALA A 107 6.65 16.22 19.67
CA ALA A 107 7.00 14.82 19.89
C ALA A 107 7.82 14.63 21.19
N GLU A 108 8.73 15.54 21.51
CA GLU A 108 9.45 15.54 22.79
C GLU A 108 8.53 15.87 23.98
N GLU A 109 7.58 16.81 23.81
CA GLU A 109 6.52 17.06 24.80
C GLU A 109 5.56 15.86 24.95
N TRP A 110 5.30 15.12 23.88
CA TRP A 110 4.53 13.88 23.92
C TRP A 110 5.28 12.79 24.72
N LEU A 111 6.54 12.53 24.39
CA LEU A 111 7.35 11.50 25.03
C LEU A 111 7.65 11.82 26.50
N SER A 112 7.88 13.08 26.86
CA SER A 112 8.03 13.49 28.26
C SER A 112 6.76 13.28 29.10
N ARG A 113 5.56 13.56 28.56
CA ARG A 113 4.28 13.29 29.25
C ARG A 113 4.05 11.81 29.58
N SER A 114 4.64 10.89 28.81
CA SER A 114 4.50 9.45 29.02
C SER A 114 5.26 8.88 30.24
N GLY A 115 6.02 9.71 30.96
CA GLY A 115 6.61 9.37 32.26
C GLY A 115 7.70 8.29 32.15
N THR A 116 7.44 7.12 32.72
CA THR A 116 8.36 5.96 32.71
C THR A 116 7.75 4.70 32.09
N LEU A 117 6.62 4.83 31.38
CA LEU A 117 5.90 3.69 30.81
C LEU A 117 6.56 3.16 29.53
N PRO A 118 6.29 1.92 29.09
CA PRO A 118 6.80 1.43 27.81
C PRO A 118 6.24 2.23 26.62
N LEU A 119 6.97 2.26 25.51
CA LEU A 119 6.67 3.08 24.32
C LEU A 119 6.39 2.26 23.07
N TRP A 120 5.38 2.68 22.32
CA TRP A 120 5.08 2.23 20.96
C TRP A 120 5.33 3.41 20.01
N ILE A 121 6.25 3.26 19.07
CA ILE A 121 6.62 4.32 18.12
C ILE A 121 6.47 3.78 16.69
N PHE A 122 5.65 4.46 15.90
CA PHE A 122 5.59 4.31 14.44
C PHE A 122 6.04 5.61 13.79
N CYS A 123 6.97 5.54 12.85
CA CYS A 123 7.38 6.68 12.04
C CYS A 123 7.55 6.26 10.59
N SER A 124 6.81 6.91 9.68
CA SER A 124 7.01 6.78 8.24
C SER A 124 7.34 8.12 7.58
N SER A 125 8.19 8.05 6.56
CA SER A 125 8.38 9.13 5.59
C SER A 125 7.54 8.89 4.33
N PRO A 126 7.45 9.89 3.44
CA PRO A 126 7.22 9.67 2.02
C PRO A 126 8.34 8.89 1.34
N PHE A 127 8.19 8.67 0.03
CA PHE A 127 9.30 8.36 -0.86
C PHE A 127 10.03 9.67 -1.19
N PHE A 128 10.85 10.11 -0.23
CA PHE A 128 11.64 11.32 -0.31
C PHE A 128 13.08 11.02 -0.66
N ASP A 129 13.60 11.77 -1.62
CA ASP A 129 14.98 11.64 -2.03
C ASP A 129 15.90 11.96 -0.85
N GLU A 130 16.86 11.08 -0.52
CA GLU A 130 17.46 10.99 0.83
C GLU A 130 18.08 12.28 1.39
N LYS A 131 18.25 13.28 0.54
CA LYS A 131 18.71 14.59 0.98
C LYS A 131 17.67 15.37 1.75
N GLU A 132 16.36 15.33 1.41
CA GLU A 132 15.27 16.32 1.76
C GLU A 132 15.55 17.10 3.07
N PRO A 133 15.35 18.45 3.21
CA PRO A 133 15.58 19.11 4.49
C PRO A 133 14.70 18.51 5.62
N GLU A 134 13.57 17.91 5.25
CA GLU A 134 12.77 17.05 6.13
C GLU A 134 13.54 15.82 6.65
N GLN A 135 14.49 15.24 5.92
CA GLN A 135 15.41 14.20 6.41
C GLN A 135 16.26 14.67 7.62
N ALA A 136 16.58 15.97 7.70
CA ALA A 136 17.18 16.53 8.92
C ALA A 136 16.17 16.61 10.07
N LEU A 137 14.90 16.94 9.78
CA LEU A 137 13.81 16.90 10.77
C LEU A 137 13.51 15.47 11.24
N TYR A 138 13.52 14.47 10.35
CA TYR A 138 13.45 13.04 10.69
C TYR A 138 14.67 12.58 11.51
N SER A 139 15.87 13.12 11.24
CA SER A 139 17.06 12.82 12.03
C SER A 139 16.99 13.41 13.44
N GLU A 140 16.60 14.69 13.58
CA GLU A 140 16.31 15.32 14.86
C GLU A 140 15.16 14.62 15.62
N MET A 141 14.14 14.14 14.90
CA MET A 141 13.05 13.32 15.46
C MET A 141 13.55 11.97 15.98
N LEU A 142 14.45 11.30 15.25
CA LEU A 142 15.10 10.06 15.69
C LEU A 142 16.04 10.28 16.88
N GLU A 143 16.76 11.41 16.96
CA GLU A 143 17.50 11.80 18.17
C GLU A 143 16.56 12.03 19.35
N VAL A 144 15.40 12.67 19.15
CA VAL A 144 14.36 12.78 20.19
C VAL A 144 13.86 11.41 20.62
N PHE A 145 13.63 10.47 19.69
CA PHE A 145 13.22 9.11 20.04
C PHE A 145 14.32 8.35 20.80
N SER A 146 15.59 8.50 20.42
CA SER A 146 16.70 7.74 21.02
C SER A 146 16.97 8.16 22.47
N ARG A 147 16.59 9.37 22.88
CA ARG A 147 16.59 9.83 24.29
C ARG A 147 15.69 8.99 25.22
N TYR A 148 14.73 8.26 24.66
CA TYR A 148 13.78 7.39 25.38
C TYR A 148 13.90 5.90 24.96
N SER A 149 15.08 5.50 24.49
CA SER A 149 15.32 4.17 23.90
C SER A 149 15.40 3.01 24.90
N ASP A 150 15.61 3.32 26.18
CA ASP A 150 15.40 2.41 27.31
C ASP A 150 13.96 1.86 27.35
N ARG A 151 12.99 2.74 27.10
CA ARG A 151 11.55 2.46 27.25
C ARG A 151 10.86 1.91 26.00
N TRP A 152 11.57 1.77 24.87
CA TRP A 152 10.98 1.23 23.63
C TRP A 152 10.46 -0.21 23.83
N TYR A 153 9.19 -0.44 23.50
CA TYR A 153 8.54 -1.77 23.49
C TYR A 153 8.22 -2.24 22.07
N SER A 154 7.78 -1.31 21.21
CA SER A 154 7.55 -1.55 19.78
C SER A 154 8.10 -0.38 18.98
N LEU A 155 8.94 -0.66 17.98
CA LEU A 155 9.52 0.35 17.10
C LEU A 155 9.30 -0.05 15.63
N SER A 156 8.65 0.84 14.88
CA SER A 156 8.32 0.69 13.46
C SER A 156 8.82 1.90 12.68
N LEU A 157 9.92 1.76 11.92
CA LEU A 157 10.52 2.84 11.14
C LEU A 157 10.50 2.49 9.64
N TYR A 158 9.75 3.28 8.87
CA TYR A 158 9.62 3.19 7.41
C TYR A 158 10.22 4.46 6.80
N LEU A 159 11.55 4.55 6.81
CA LEU A 159 12.31 5.79 6.60
C LEU A 159 13.34 5.62 5.47
N PRO A 160 13.90 6.72 4.92
CA PRO A 160 15.05 6.64 4.04
C PRO A 160 16.21 5.98 4.78
N PHE A 161 16.99 5.16 4.07
CA PHE A 161 18.09 4.37 4.64
C PHE A 161 19.02 5.21 5.55
N SER A 162 19.46 6.37 5.04
CA SER A 162 20.35 7.29 5.74
C SER A 162 19.84 7.79 7.11
N CYS A 163 18.52 7.91 7.32
CA CYS A 163 17.97 8.24 8.64
C CYS A 163 18.31 7.17 9.69
N LEU A 164 18.36 5.89 9.29
CA LEU A 164 18.61 4.75 10.17
C LEU A 164 20.11 4.57 10.50
N ILE A 165 21.02 5.22 9.76
CA ILE A 165 22.47 5.31 10.05
C ILE A 165 22.86 6.65 10.68
N GLY A 166 22.00 7.68 10.61
CA GLY A 166 22.10 8.88 11.44
C GLY A 166 22.23 8.53 12.94
N LYS A 167 22.77 9.47 13.74
CA LYS A 167 23.27 9.23 15.11
C LYS A 167 22.20 8.82 16.15
N LEU A 168 21.65 7.62 16.01
CA LEU A 168 20.82 6.94 17.01
C LEU A 168 21.65 6.74 18.29
N SER A 169 21.61 7.77 19.14
CA SER A 169 22.37 7.86 20.38
C SER A 169 21.59 7.10 21.46
N ILE A 170 21.57 5.78 21.32
CA ILE A 170 20.79 4.87 22.15
C ILE A 170 21.42 4.81 23.54
N SER A 171 20.59 5.02 24.57
CA SER A 171 21.03 5.04 25.96
C SER A 171 21.37 3.61 26.41
N SER A 172 22.63 3.36 26.77
CA SER A 172 23.14 2.06 27.22
C SER A 172 22.69 1.65 28.64
N HIS A 173 21.54 2.16 29.09
CA HIS A 173 21.00 1.97 30.43
C HIS A 173 19.83 0.96 30.40
N PRO A 174 19.94 -0.20 31.09
CA PRO A 174 18.84 -1.16 31.19
C PRO A 174 17.73 -0.66 32.14
N PRO A 175 16.48 -1.17 32.02
CA PRO A 175 16.08 -2.35 31.25
C PRO A 175 15.52 -2.03 29.86
N LEU A 176 16.16 -2.58 28.81
CA LEU A 176 15.65 -2.49 27.44
C LEU A 176 14.40 -3.37 27.27
N MET A 177 13.30 -2.79 26.78
CA MET A 177 11.99 -3.47 26.74
C MET A 177 11.54 -3.97 25.36
N LEU A 178 12.34 -3.78 24.30
CA LEU A 178 11.92 -3.95 22.91
C LEU A 178 11.46 -5.38 22.60
N ARG A 179 10.22 -5.53 22.11
CA ARG A 179 9.61 -6.81 21.71
C ARG A 179 9.40 -6.93 20.20
N TYR A 180 9.08 -5.83 19.55
CA TYR A 180 8.81 -5.76 18.11
C TYR A 180 9.69 -4.69 17.47
N LEU A 181 10.37 -5.07 16.39
CA LEU A 181 11.19 -4.18 15.59
C LEU A 181 10.83 -4.36 14.11
N SER A 182 10.35 -3.29 13.47
CA SER A 182 10.18 -3.21 12.02
C SER A 182 11.05 -2.07 11.49
N LEU A 183 12.02 -2.42 10.65
CA LEU A 183 12.92 -1.49 9.98
C LEU A 183 12.79 -1.72 8.47
N VAL A 184 12.25 -0.73 7.77
CA VAL A 184 12.12 -0.74 6.32
C VAL A 184 12.87 0.46 5.78
N ALA A 185 14.12 0.22 5.34
CA ALA A 185 14.84 1.19 4.54
C ALA A 185 14.11 1.39 3.21
N ARG A 186 13.78 2.62 2.88
CA ARG A 186 13.29 2.98 1.55
C ARG A 186 14.48 3.41 0.69
N TRP A 187 14.88 2.51 -0.21
CA TRP A 187 15.68 2.85 -1.40
C TRP A 187 14.74 3.57 -2.36
N LEU A 188 15.27 4.51 -3.14
CA LEU A 188 14.48 5.44 -3.94
C LEU A 188 14.30 5.03 -5.39
N ASN A 189 14.98 3.97 -5.78
CA ASN A 189 15.67 3.98 -7.04
C ASN A 189 15.73 2.56 -7.64
N HIS A 190 15.98 2.48 -8.94
CA HIS A 190 15.56 1.33 -9.74
C HIS A 190 16.51 0.12 -9.69
N ASP A 191 17.75 0.31 -9.26
CA ASP A 191 18.68 -0.77 -8.94
C ASP A 191 18.39 -1.37 -7.55
N ALA A 192 17.19 -1.17 -6.98
CA ALA A 192 16.67 -2.01 -5.89
C ALA A 192 16.40 -3.47 -6.33
N ALA A 193 16.52 -3.79 -7.61
CA ALA A 193 16.79 -5.15 -8.08
C ALA A 193 18.12 -5.72 -7.57
N TYR A 194 19.04 -4.84 -7.13
CA TYR A 194 20.47 -5.03 -7.27
C TYR A 194 21.31 -4.42 -6.10
N VAL A 195 21.31 -5.03 -4.89
CA VAL A 195 22.15 -4.63 -3.73
C VAL A 195 22.78 -5.82 -2.94
N LEU A 196 24.11 -5.86 -2.69
CA LEU A 196 24.85 -6.90 -1.92
C LEU A 196 25.47 -6.34 -0.67
N ASP A 197 26.15 -5.19 -0.76
CA ASP A 197 26.67 -4.53 0.43
C ASP A 197 25.58 -3.69 1.10
N ARG A 198 24.53 -4.43 1.46
CA ARG A 198 23.36 -3.95 2.16
C ARG A 198 23.85 -3.38 3.50
N PRO A 199 23.66 -2.08 3.75
CA PRO A 199 24.36 -1.35 4.79
C PRO A 199 23.90 -1.78 6.18
N SER A 200 24.83 -1.73 7.14
CA SER A 200 24.63 -2.31 8.47
C SER A 200 24.36 -1.27 9.55
N VAL A 201 23.17 -1.33 10.15
CA VAL A 201 22.81 -0.52 11.33
C VAL A 201 23.23 -1.25 12.60
N SER A 202 24.28 -0.76 13.27
CA SER A 202 24.84 -1.35 14.49
C SER A 202 24.16 -0.91 15.79
N ALA A 203 23.38 0.18 15.75
CA ALA A 203 22.76 0.81 16.92
C ALA A 203 21.87 -0.16 17.73
N PHE A 204 21.17 -1.07 17.06
CA PHE A 204 20.24 -2.00 17.70
C PHE A 204 20.89 -3.24 18.34
N SER A 205 22.22 -3.36 18.28
CA SER A 205 22.98 -4.54 18.74
C SER A 205 22.77 -4.94 20.20
N ILE A 206 22.33 -4.01 21.05
CA ILE A 206 22.02 -4.26 22.47
C ILE A 206 20.61 -4.81 22.71
N PHE A 207 19.73 -4.84 21.71
CA PHE A 207 18.35 -5.33 21.85
C PHE A 207 18.19 -6.77 21.32
N SER A 208 17.39 -7.56 22.05
CA SER A 208 16.85 -8.83 21.57
C SER A 208 15.30 -8.75 21.46
N PRO A 209 14.76 -8.25 20.33
CA PRO A 209 13.33 -8.31 20.06
C PRO A 209 12.86 -9.75 19.75
N LYS A 210 11.57 -10.03 19.96
CA LYS A 210 10.96 -11.34 19.63
C LYS A 210 10.52 -11.45 18.17
N VAL A 211 10.13 -10.33 17.58
CA VAL A 211 9.64 -10.21 16.21
C VAL A 211 10.48 -9.16 15.50
N VAL A 212 11.08 -9.55 14.37
CA VAL A 212 11.97 -8.72 13.57
C VAL A 212 11.46 -8.69 12.13
N LYS A 213 11.14 -7.49 11.64
CA LYS A 213 10.97 -7.23 10.21
C LYS A 213 12.11 -6.34 9.74
N ILE A 214 12.91 -6.81 8.79
CA ILE A 214 13.97 -6.02 8.15
C ILE A 214 13.89 -6.21 6.64
N ALA A 215 13.14 -5.32 6.00
CA ALA A 215 13.30 -5.15 4.56
C ALA A 215 14.52 -4.26 4.32
N TYR A 216 15.29 -4.53 3.27
CA TYR A 216 16.12 -3.54 2.62
C TYR A 216 17.36 -3.01 3.40
N LEU A 217 17.79 -3.60 4.51
CA LEU A 217 19.08 -3.28 5.16
C LEU A 217 19.66 -4.49 5.94
N ARG A 218 20.90 -4.37 6.44
CA ARG A 218 21.44 -5.25 7.50
C ARG A 218 21.29 -4.54 8.86
N VAL A 219 21.07 -5.30 9.93
CA VAL A 219 20.98 -4.77 11.30
C VAL A 219 21.72 -5.72 12.23
N ALA A 220 22.61 -5.19 13.07
CA ALA A 220 23.17 -5.97 14.18
C ALA A 220 22.14 -6.04 15.30
N LEU A 221 21.76 -7.26 15.70
CA LEU A 221 20.78 -7.56 16.75
C LEU A 221 21.28 -8.72 17.60
N ASP A 222 20.87 -8.78 18.86
CA ASP A 222 20.91 -10.02 19.62
C ASP A 222 19.75 -10.92 19.14
N LEU A 223 20.08 -11.83 18.22
CA LEU A 223 19.10 -12.73 17.61
C LEU A 223 18.63 -13.87 18.55
N THR A 224 19.17 -13.99 19.77
CA THR A 224 18.90 -15.16 20.64
C THR A 224 17.44 -15.32 21.04
N SER A 225 16.66 -14.25 21.20
CA SER A 225 15.22 -14.32 21.54
C SER A 225 14.27 -14.10 20.35
N VAL A 226 14.79 -13.97 19.13
CA VAL A 226 13.97 -13.81 17.91
C VAL A 226 13.23 -15.12 17.61
N THR A 227 11.90 -15.00 17.45
CA THR A 227 11.00 -16.14 17.16
C THR A 227 10.30 -16.02 15.81
N VAL A 228 10.15 -14.80 15.28
CA VAL A 228 9.57 -14.50 13.97
C VAL A 228 10.49 -13.51 13.26
N LEU A 229 10.88 -13.85 12.04
CA LEU A 229 11.77 -13.08 11.19
C LEU A 229 11.11 -12.88 9.81
N ASP A 230 11.18 -11.66 9.29
CA ASP A 230 10.60 -11.27 8.01
C ASP A 230 11.61 -10.36 7.30
N LEU A 231 12.25 -10.87 6.24
CA LEU A 231 13.32 -10.17 5.54
C LEU A 231 12.99 -9.97 4.06
N ALA A 232 13.38 -8.84 3.49
CA ALA A 232 13.28 -8.57 2.06
C ALA A 232 14.57 -7.96 1.50
N LEU A 233 14.94 -8.37 0.28
CA LEU A 233 16.21 -8.10 -0.40
C LEU A 233 17.41 -8.63 0.42
N VAL A 234 17.73 -9.92 0.26
CA VAL A 234 18.65 -10.63 1.18
C VAL A 234 19.64 -11.54 0.46
N ASP A 235 20.91 -11.45 0.84
CA ASP A 235 21.97 -12.35 0.38
C ASP A 235 21.95 -13.69 1.15
N ILE A 236 22.27 -14.81 0.48
CA ILE A 236 22.30 -16.16 1.07
C ILE A 236 23.27 -16.28 2.27
N VAL A 237 24.49 -15.73 2.17
CA VAL A 237 25.49 -15.81 3.25
C VAL A 237 24.96 -15.14 4.50
N ASP A 238 24.31 -13.98 4.37
CA ASP A 238 23.63 -13.31 5.49
C ASP A 238 22.50 -14.17 6.09
N VAL A 239 21.66 -14.81 5.28
CA VAL A 239 20.61 -15.73 5.79
C VAL A 239 21.21 -16.89 6.58
N LEU A 240 22.28 -17.52 6.07
CA LEU A 240 22.96 -18.63 6.73
C LEU A 240 23.60 -18.23 8.07
N LEU A 241 24.15 -17.01 8.15
CA LEU A 241 24.68 -16.46 9.40
C LEU A 241 23.56 -16.16 10.41
N ILE A 242 22.46 -15.56 9.97
CA ILE A 242 21.28 -15.28 10.80
C ILE A 242 20.66 -16.59 11.33
N PHE A 243 20.54 -17.62 10.48
CA PHE A 243 20.03 -18.94 10.86
C PHE A 243 20.91 -19.65 11.90
N ARG A 244 22.23 -19.43 11.91
CA ARG A 244 23.13 -19.92 12.98
C ARG A 244 22.95 -19.17 14.30
N ALA A 245 22.63 -17.88 14.26
CA ALA A 245 22.52 -17.03 15.45
C ALA A 245 21.11 -17.07 16.10
N ALA A 246 20.05 -17.19 15.29
CA ALA A 246 18.66 -17.14 15.74
C ALA A 246 18.14 -18.50 16.22
N SER A 247 18.70 -19.02 17.33
CA SER A 247 18.42 -20.39 17.83
C SER A 247 16.96 -20.67 18.20
N ASN A 248 16.12 -19.65 18.36
CA ASN A 248 14.69 -19.75 18.70
C ASN A 248 13.76 -19.43 17.51
N LEU A 249 14.29 -19.33 16.28
CA LEU A 249 13.56 -18.88 15.10
C LEU A 249 12.48 -19.90 14.66
N SER A 250 11.21 -19.55 14.87
CA SER A 250 10.06 -20.44 14.60
C SER A 250 9.39 -20.21 13.25
N LYS A 251 9.47 -18.98 12.72
CA LYS A 251 8.92 -18.59 11.41
C LYS A 251 9.86 -17.63 10.69
N CYS A 252 10.14 -17.88 9.42
CA CYS A 252 10.93 -17.01 8.58
C CYS A 252 10.22 -16.72 7.25
N ALA A 253 10.18 -15.46 6.84
CA ALA A 253 9.88 -15.04 5.47
C ALA A 253 11.13 -14.38 4.87
N LEU A 254 11.44 -14.72 3.62
CA LEU A 254 12.57 -14.23 2.84
C LEU A 254 12.06 -13.83 1.46
N THR A 255 12.09 -12.53 1.16
CA THR A 255 11.59 -11.99 -0.12
C THR A 255 12.77 -11.48 -0.95
N ARG A 256 12.84 -11.80 -2.24
CA ARG A 256 13.93 -11.38 -3.14
C ARG A 256 15.32 -11.75 -2.60
N VAL A 257 15.58 -13.05 -2.47
CA VAL A 257 16.89 -13.60 -2.10
C VAL A 257 17.83 -13.60 -3.31
N SER A 258 19.03 -13.05 -3.17
CA SER A 258 20.09 -13.07 -4.19
C SER A 258 21.23 -14.02 -3.82
N ASP A 259 21.89 -14.57 -4.85
CA ASP A 259 23.27 -15.03 -4.75
C ASP A 259 24.18 -13.91 -5.24
N ASN A 260 25.31 -13.72 -4.56
CA ASN A 260 26.26 -12.67 -4.91
C ASN A 260 27.62 -13.21 -5.36
N ASP A 261 27.74 -14.52 -5.63
CA ASP A 261 28.99 -15.21 -6.04
C ASP A 261 30.09 -15.13 -4.97
N LEU A 262 29.72 -14.79 -3.73
CA LEU A 262 30.62 -14.85 -2.59
C LEU A 262 30.85 -16.31 -2.23
N ASP A 263 32.12 -16.70 -2.06
CA ASP A 263 32.48 -18.03 -1.58
C ASP A 263 31.69 -18.35 -0.30
N ILE A 264 30.87 -19.41 -0.37
CA ILE A 264 29.98 -19.84 0.71
C ILE A 264 30.79 -20.58 1.81
N SER A 265 32.09 -20.84 1.60
CA SER A 265 32.94 -21.51 2.59
C SER A 265 33.00 -20.87 3.98
N PRO A 266 32.82 -19.55 4.22
CA PRO A 266 32.65 -18.99 5.56
C PRO A 266 31.33 -19.43 6.21
N ALA A 267 30.25 -19.44 5.44
CA ALA A 267 28.93 -19.87 5.89
C ALA A 267 28.80 -21.39 6.01
N THR A 268 29.63 -22.19 5.34
CA THR A 268 29.62 -23.67 5.44
C THR A 268 30.83 -24.28 6.15
N LYS A 269 31.83 -23.47 6.58
CA LYS A 269 33.12 -23.88 7.17
C LYS A 269 33.07 -24.86 8.33
N TYR A 270 31.95 -24.92 9.03
CA TYR A 270 31.73 -25.72 10.24
C TYR A 270 30.55 -26.70 10.08
N GLY A 271 30.16 -27.01 8.83
CA GLY A 271 28.99 -27.82 8.50
C GLY A 271 27.73 -26.99 8.19
N GLY A 272 26.73 -27.65 7.63
CA GLY A 272 25.45 -27.04 7.26
C GLY A 272 24.68 -26.46 8.46
N VAL A 273 23.82 -25.48 8.18
CA VAL A 273 23.08 -24.73 9.20
C VAL A 273 21.80 -25.46 9.59
N VAL A 274 21.72 -25.94 10.83
CA VAL A 274 20.54 -26.63 11.36
C VAL A 274 19.63 -25.65 12.09
N CYS A 275 18.37 -25.52 11.67
CA CYS A 275 17.35 -24.72 12.35
C CYS A 275 16.33 -25.64 13.06
N PRO A 276 16.59 -26.06 14.30
CA PRO A 276 15.86 -27.17 14.93
C PRO A 276 14.40 -26.84 15.32
N VAL A 277 13.99 -25.58 15.25
CA VAL A 277 12.66 -25.09 15.66
C VAL A 277 11.92 -24.30 14.57
N LEU A 278 12.46 -24.22 13.36
CA LEU A 278 11.83 -23.50 12.25
C LEU A 278 10.64 -24.31 11.71
N ILE A 279 9.43 -23.84 11.96
CA ILE A 279 8.16 -24.49 11.59
C ILE A 279 7.67 -24.02 10.21
N SER A 280 7.92 -22.76 9.87
CA SER A 280 7.42 -22.12 8.65
C SER A 280 8.53 -21.35 7.94
N LEU A 281 8.69 -21.59 6.64
CA LEU A 281 9.62 -20.87 5.76
C LEU A 281 8.88 -20.41 4.49
N SER A 282 9.03 -19.14 4.13
CA SER A 282 8.64 -18.62 2.81
C SER A 282 9.86 -18.01 2.12
N VAL A 283 10.08 -18.31 0.85
CA VAL A 283 11.23 -17.83 0.07
C VAL A 283 10.80 -17.38 -1.33
N SER A 284 11.21 -16.19 -1.76
CA SER A 284 11.30 -15.82 -3.17
C SER A 284 12.72 -15.40 -3.53
N PHE A 285 13.16 -15.73 -4.75
CA PHE A 285 14.52 -15.46 -5.24
C PHE A 285 14.50 -14.34 -6.28
N ILE A 286 15.61 -13.64 -6.48
CA ILE A 286 15.77 -12.67 -7.58
C ILE A 286 16.11 -13.44 -8.86
N ASN A 287 15.35 -13.16 -9.92
CA ASN A 287 15.60 -13.70 -11.25
C ASN A 287 16.52 -12.75 -12.02
N ASP A 288 17.79 -13.09 -12.13
CA ASP A 288 18.71 -12.51 -13.11
C ASP A 288 18.76 -13.43 -14.35
N TRP A 289 18.81 -12.85 -15.56
CA TRP A 289 18.69 -13.60 -16.82
C TRP A 289 20.01 -14.25 -17.27
N LEU A 290 21.09 -14.07 -16.50
CA LEU A 290 22.48 -14.36 -16.91
C LEU A 290 23.21 -15.39 -16.03
N LEU A 291 22.59 -15.90 -14.96
CA LEU A 291 23.23 -16.78 -13.97
C LEU A 291 22.36 -18.00 -13.60
N ASP A 292 23.01 -19.07 -13.14
CA ASP A 292 22.33 -20.20 -12.50
C ASP A 292 21.65 -19.72 -11.20
N PRO A 293 20.44 -20.23 -10.84
CA PRO A 293 19.67 -19.68 -9.74
C PRO A 293 20.31 -19.91 -8.34
N PRO A 294 20.13 -18.99 -7.37
CA PRO A 294 20.69 -19.05 -6.00
C PRO A 294 20.33 -20.29 -5.17
N THR A 295 19.36 -21.07 -5.64
CA THR A 295 18.65 -22.10 -4.90
C THR A 295 19.54 -23.24 -4.43
N ARG A 296 20.51 -23.67 -5.23
CA ARG A 296 21.36 -24.82 -4.93
C ARG A 296 22.31 -24.56 -3.77
N ALA A 297 22.89 -23.37 -3.78
CA ALA A 297 23.69 -22.82 -2.69
C ALA A 297 22.91 -22.79 -1.37
N PHE A 298 21.69 -22.24 -1.40
CA PHE A 298 20.81 -22.15 -0.24
C PHE A 298 20.37 -23.53 0.28
N CYS A 299 19.78 -24.37 -0.58
CA CYS A 299 19.16 -25.64 -0.22
C CYS A 299 20.16 -26.68 0.32
N SER A 300 21.38 -26.74 -0.24
CA SER A 300 22.43 -27.64 0.25
C SER A 300 23.10 -27.16 1.55
N SER A 301 22.93 -25.88 1.91
CA SER A 301 23.57 -25.29 3.09
C SER A 301 22.76 -25.40 4.39
N ILE A 302 21.49 -25.81 4.34
CA ILE A 302 20.57 -25.78 5.50
C ILE A 302 19.92 -27.15 5.80
N SER A 303 19.46 -27.34 7.04
CA SER A 303 18.65 -28.49 7.46
C SER A 303 17.57 -28.02 8.45
N LEU A 304 16.32 -28.29 8.12
CA LEU A 304 15.13 -27.69 8.76
C LEU A 304 14.20 -28.78 9.35
N PRO A 305 14.63 -29.57 10.34
CA PRO A 305 13.93 -30.80 10.75
C PRO A 305 12.53 -30.59 11.34
N ALA A 306 12.21 -29.38 11.80
CA ALA A 306 10.88 -29.02 12.34
C ALA A 306 9.92 -28.41 11.28
N LEU A 307 10.33 -28.31 10.02
CA LEU A 307 9.60 -27.59 8.98
C LEU A 307 8.27 -28.29 8.63
N LYS A 308 7.17 -27.57 8.83
CA LYS A 308 5.80 -27.99 8.48
C LYS A 308 5.23 -27.22 7.30
N HIS A 309 5.66 -25.99 7.06
CA HIS A 309 5.09 -25.14 6.01
C HIS A 309 6.21 -24.51 5.17
N LEU A 310 6.20 -24.77 3.86
CA LEU A 310 7.15 -24.23 2.89
C LEU A 310 6.37 -23.48 1.80
N SER A 311 6.76 -22.24 1.53
CA SER A 311 6.23 -21.42 0.44
C SER A 311 7.36 -20.92 -0.44
N LEU A 312 7.18 -21.03 -1.76
CA LEU A 312 8.16 -20.69 -2.78
C LEU A 312 7.48 -19.82 -3.84
N GLU A 313 8.12 -18.74 -4.26
CA GLU A 313 7.53 -17.77 -5.20
C GLU A 313 8.56 -17.23 -6.19
N GLY A 314 8.29 -17.41 -7.50
CA GLY A 314 9.08 -16.82 -8.58
C GLY A 314 8.85 -15.32 -8.75
N CYS A 315 9.86 -14.59 -9.22
CA CYS A 315 9.85 -13.12 -9.29
C CYS A 315 10.04 -12.59 -10.71
N GLY A 316 8.99 -11.92 -11.23
CA GLY A 316 9.08 -11.05 -12.41
C GLY A 316 8.89 -11.74 -13.76
N LEU A 317 9.22 -11.00 -14.83
CA LEU A 317 8.90 -11.30 -16.23
C LEU A 317 9.74 -12.43 -16.87
N GLY A 318 10.44 -13.24 -16.06
CA GLY A 318 11.47 -14.18 -16.49
C GLY A 318 11.05 -15.66 -16.45
N THR A 319 11.51 -16.41 -17.45
CA THR A 319 11.26 -17.86 -17.60
C THR A 319 12.22 -18.71 -16.76
N THR A 320 12.08 -18.64 -15.43
CA THR A 320 12.79 -19.54 -14.51
C THR A 320 11.88 -20.69 -14.08
N GLU A 321 12.33 -21.93 -14.30
CA GLU A 321 11.76 -23.09 -13.61
C GLU A 321 12.16 -23.05 -12.12
N VAL A 322 11.27 -23.47 -11.23
CA VAL A 322 11.71 -23.76 -9.85
C VAL A 322 12.65 -24.97 -9.92
N PRO A 323 13.90 -24.86 -9.44
CA PRO A 323 14.89 -25.91 -9.56
C PRO A 323 14.62 -26.98 -8.51
N ILE A 324 13.73 -27.88 -8.88
CA ILE A 324 13.15 -28.92 -8.05
C ILE A 324 14.21 -29.90 -7.50
N GLU A 325 15.33 -30.11 -8.21
CA GLU A 325 16.43 -30.94 -7.69
C GLU A 325 17.04 -30.36 -6.40
N ASP A 326 17.07 -29.03 -6.24
CA ASP A 326 17.52 -28.38 -5.01
C ASP A 326 16.51 -28.54 -3.87
N LEU A 327 15.22 -28.54 -4.18
CA LEU A 327 14.17 -28.83 -3.19
C LEU A 327 14.21 -30.30 -2.72
N VAL A 328 14.53 -31.23 -3.62
CA VAL A 328 14.78 -32.63 -3.27
C VAL A 328 15.99 -32.74 -2.33
N LEU A 329 17.08 -32.00 -2.58
CA LEU A 329 18.23 -31.93 -1.67
C LEU A 329 17.82 -31.38 -0.29
N LEU A 330 17.12 -30.24 -0.25
CA LEU A 330 16.65 -29.61 1.00
C LEU A 330 15.76 -30.54 1.83
N LEU A 331 14.78 -31.20 1.21
CA LEU A 331 13.86 -32.09 1.92
C LEU A 331 14.57 -33.38 2.39
N THR A 332 15.48 -33.93 1.59
CA THR A 332 16.33 -35.07 1.99
C THR A 332 17.18 -34.70 3.22
N GLN A 333 17.87 -33.55 3.16
CA GLN A 333 18.78 -33.04 4.18
C GLN A 333 18.06 -32.55 5.46
N SER A 334 16.79 -32.19 5.35
CA SER A 334 15.95 -31.79 6.50
C SER A 334 15.21 -32.96 7.13
N SER A 335 14.82 -33.98 6.35
CA SER A 335 14.00 -35.12 6.80
C SER A 335 12.73 -34.71 7.56
N CYS A 336 12.15 -33.56 7.18
CA CYS A 336 11.04 -32.91 7.85
C CYS A 336 9.67 -33.44 7.39
N ALA A 337 8.73 -33.58 8.32
CA ALA A 337 7.34 -33.92 8.02
C ALA A 337 6.56 -32.68 7.54
N LEU A 338 6.79 -32.30 6.28
CA LEU A 338 6.13 -31.14 5.65
C LEU A 338 4.61 -31.37 5.54
N GLU A 339 3.82 -30.44 6.08
CA GLU A 339 2.36 -30.46 6.08
C GLU A 339 1.78 -29.59 4.96
N SER A 340 2.41 -28.47 4.63
CA SER A 340 1.94 -27.52 3.61
C SER A 340 3.06 -27.09 2.66
N LEU A 341 2.78 -27.13 1.37
CA LEU A 341 3.67 -26.69 0.28
C LEU A 341 2.92 -25.73 -0.65
N VAL A 342 3.49 -24.55 -0.87
CA VAL A 342 3.01 -23.54 -1.81
C VAL A 342 4.13 -23.23 -2.81
N ILE A 343 3.82 -23.27 -4.11
CA ILE A 343 4.72 -22.93 -5.21
C ILE A 343 3.97 -21.97 -6.13
N ASN A 344 4.42 -20.71 -6.24
CA ASN A 344 3.79 -19.66 -7.03
C ASN A 344 4.73 -19.16 -8.15
N ASN A 345 4.15 -18.61 -9.22
CA ASN A 345 4.86 -17.93 -10.32
C ASN A 345 5.98 -18.76 -10.99
N SER A 346 5.79 -20.08 -11.13
CA SER A 346 6.84 -21.00 -11.60
C SER A 346 6.57 -21.57 -12.99
N LEU A 347 7.64 -21.84 -13.77
CA LEU A 347 7.64 -22.94 -14.75
C LEU A 347 7.98 -24.26 -14.05
N TYR A 348 7.61 -25.42 -14.61
CA TYR A 348 8.08 -26.72 -14.13
C TYR A 348 8.19 -27.76 -15.25
N ASP A 349 9.28 -28.52 -15.24
CA ASP A 349 9.40 -29.79 -15.97
C ASP A 349 8.58 -30.91 -15.30
N GLN A 350 7.88 -31.68 -16.14
CA GLN A 350 7.16 -32.91 -15.80
C GLN A 350 8.02 -33.91 -15.02
N ALA A 351 9.24 -34.20 -15.47
CA ALA A 351 10.11 -35.21 -14.89
C ALA A 351 10.67 -34.80 -13.51
N SER A 352 10.57 -33.53 -13.15
CA SER A 352 11.07 -32.95 -11.91
C SER A 352 10.05 -33.04 -10.78
N PHE A 353 8.80 -32.58 -10.96
CA PHE A 353 7.78 -32.67 -9.90
C PHE A 353 7.52 -34.12 -9.44
N ILE A 354 7.64 -35.08 -10.37
CA ILE A 354 7.52 -36.52 -10.10
C ILE A 354 8.61 -37.02 -9.12
N ARG A 355 9.79 -36.38 -9.08
CA ARG A 355 10.88 -36.70 -8.14
C ARG A 355 10.67 -36.11 -6.74
N LEU A 356 9.85 -35.06 -6.58
CA LEU A 356 9.50 -34.52 -5.26
C LEU A 356 8.51 -35.39 -4.50
N ALA A 357 7.57 -36.02 -5.19
CA ALA A 357 6.44 -36.71 -4.57
C ALA A 357 6.78 -37.74 -3.46
N PRO A 358 7.90 -38.52 -3.53
CA PRO A 358 8.32 -39.39 -2.43
C PRO A 358 8.67 -38.65 -1.13
N PHE A 359 9.11 -37.40 -1.20
CA PHE A 359 9.51 -36.57 -0.06
C PHE A 359 8.33 -35.78 0.55
N LEU A 360 7.14 -35.88 -0.04
CA LEU A 360 5.93 -35.15 0.33
C LEU A 360 4.86 -36.09 0.93
N SER A 361 5.28 -37.21 1.54
CA SER A 361 4.37 -38.23 2.08
C SER A 361 3.48 -37.72 3.23
N SER A 362 3.96 -36.77 4.03
CA SER A 362 3.22 -36.13 5.14
C SER A 362 2.28 -35.00 4.71
N LEU A 363 2.24 -34.64 3.43
CA LEU A 363 1.64 -33.38 2.98
C LEU A 363 0.11 -33.39 3.07
N THR A 364 -0.46 -32.40 3.77
CA THR A 364 -1.90 -32.18 3.93
C THR A 364 -2.42 -31.02 3.06
N ALA A 365 -1.58 -30.06 2.67
CA ALA A 365 -1.95 -28.97 1.77
C ALA A 365 -0.91 -28.74 0.66
N LEU A 366 -1.39 -28.64 -0.59
CA LEU A 366 -0.59 -28.33 -1.77
C LEU A 366 -1.22 -27.20 -2.56
N ARG A 367 -0.47 -26.12 -2.84
CA ARG A 367 -0.82 -25.08 -3.82
C ARG A 367 0.27 -24.95 -4.90
N ILE A 368 -0.14 -24.87 -6.15
CA ILE A 368 0.70 -24.62 -7.32
C ILE A 368 0.09 -23.46 -8.13
N SER A 369 0.91 -22.49 -8.56
CA SER A 369 0.53 -21.33 -9.39
C SER A 369 1.52 -21.06 -10.53
N CYS A 370 1.02 -20.86 -11.76
CA CYS A 370 1.80 -20.63 -12.97
C CYS A 370 1.24 -19.43 -13.77
N HIS A 371 2.10 -18.46 -14.11
CA HIS A 371 1.68 -17.15 -14.63
C HIS A 371 2.41 -16.67 -15.90
N LEU A 372 3.08 -17.58 -16.62
CA LEU A 372 3.78 -17.28 -17.88
C LEU A 372 2.98 -17.80 -19.08
N SER A 373 2.80 -16.95 -20.10
CA SER A 373 1.96 -17.22 -21.29
C SER A 373 2.67 -17.98 -22.40
N ASN A 374 4.01 -18.04 -22.37
CA ASN A 374 4.82 -18.44 -23.52
C ASN A 374 5.37 -19.87 -23.33
N GLN A 375 4.73 -20.84 -24.00
CA GLN A 375 5.22 -22.22 -24.18
C GLN A 375 5.45 -23.05 -22.91
N VAL A 376 4.46 -23.13 -22.01
CA VAL A 376 4.28 -24.37 -21.21
C VAL A 376 3.76 -25.44 -22.17
N ASN A 377 4.43 -26.59 -22.31
CA ASN A 377 3.92 -27.66 -23.16
C ASN A 377 2.68 -28.28 -22.52
N ARG A 378 1.66 -28.54 -23.35
CA ARG A 378 0.39 -29.12 -22.91
C ARG A 378 0.58 -30.49 -22.23
N GLU A 379 1.57 -31.24 -22.71
CA GLU A 379 1.94 -32.59 -22.27
C GLU A 379 2.41 -32.63 -20.81
N ASP A 380 3.03 -31.55 -20.30
CA ASP A 380 3.56 -31.49 -18.91
C ASP A 380 2.43 -31.45 -17.87
N VAL A 381 1.43 -30.59 -18.11
CA VAL A 381 0.27 -30.39 -17.20
C VAL A 381 -0.63 -31.62 -17.21
N GLU A 382 -0.87 -32.21 -18.39
CA GLU A 382 -1.61 -33.45 -18.55
C GLU A 382 -0.90 -34.60 -17.78
N THR A 383 0.42 -34.75 -17.93
CA THR A 383 1.16 -35.84 -17.28
C THR A 383 1.34 -35.67 -15.77
N PHE A 384 1.48 -34.45 -15.24
CA PHE A 384 1.50 -34.23 -13.78
C PHE A 384 0.18 -34.66 -13.12
N GLY A 385 -0.96 -34.31 -13.73
CA GLY A 385 -2.27 -34.79 -13.30
C GLY A 385 -2.35 -36.31 -13.35
N HIS A 386 -1.94 -36.94 -14.46
CA HIS A 386 -1.93 -38.40 -14.59
C HIS A 386 -1.03 -39.09 -13.55
N PHE A 387 0.10 -38.49 -13.17
CA PHE A 387 0.96 -39.02 -12.09
C PHE A 387 0.26 -39.02 -10.72
N LEU A 388 -0.34 -37.89 -10.32
CA LEU A 388 -1.07 -37.79 -9.04
C LEU A 388 -2.30 -38.71 -8.99
N ALA A 389 -2.95 -38.92 -10.14
CA ALA A 389 -4.08 -39.80 -10.33
C ALA A 389 -3.70 -41.29 -10.32
N ASN A 390 -2.60 -41.66 -11.00
CA ASN A 390 -2.13 -43.04 -11.09
C ASN A 390 -0.64 -43.13 -11.51
N ALA A 391 0.24 -43.14 -10.52
CA ALA A 391 1.69 -43.28 -10.72
C ALA A 391 2.13 -44.55 -11.50
N SER A 392 1.25 -45.56 -11.67
CA SER A 392 1.57 -46.74 -12.49
C SER A 392 1.56 -46.46 -14.01
N GLN A 393 0.87 -45.41 -14.48
CA GLN A 393 0.68 -45.11 -15.91
C GLN A 393 1.78 -44.25 -16.54
N VAL A 394 2.67 -43.63 -15.75
CA VAL A 394 3.76 -42.78 -16.28
C VAL A 394 4.86 -43.63 -16.95
N PRO A 395 5.35 -43.25 -18.14
CA PRO A 395 6.41 -43.95 -18.88
C PRO A 395 7.67 -44.28 -18.06
N THR A 396 8.28 -45.42 -18.34
CA THR A 396 9.42 -45.96 -17.58
C THR A 396 10.72 -45.17 -17.74
N LEU A 397 10.88 -44.40 -18.82
CA LEU A 397 12.06 -43.58 -19.09
C LEU A 397 12.22 -42.42 -18.09
N SER A 398 11.14 -41.93 -17.48
CA SER A 398 11.16 -40.84 -16.48
C SER A 398 11.39 -41.32 -15.04
N ARG A 399 11.85 -42.56 -14.82
CA ARG A 399 12.02 -43.17 -13.49
C ARG A 399 13.49 -43.49 -13.14
N PRO A 400 14.41 -42.51 -13.03
CA PRO A 400 15.81 -42.78 -12.69
C PRO A 400 16.03 -43.35 -11.28
N PHE A 401 15.10 -43.14 -10.34
CA PHE A 401 15.24 -43.56 -8.94
C PHE A 401 14.05 -44.35 -8.35
N ILE A 402 12.97 -44.58 -9.12
CA ILE A 402 11.73 -45.21 -8.62
C ILE A 402 11.70 -46.70 -8.97
N SER A 403 12.44 -47.51 -8.20
CA SER A 403 12.44 -48.98 -8.27
C SER A 403 11.58 -49.67 -7.20
N SER A 404 11.06 -48.93 -6.21
CA SER A 404 10.37 -49.51 -5.04
C SER A 404 9.35 -48.60 -4.34
N VAL A 405 8.69 -47.68 -5.05
CA VAL A 405 7.56 -46.92 -4.45
C VAL A 405 6.35 -47.84 -4.34
N THR A 406 6.13 -48.36 -3.13
CA THR A 406 4.98 -49.18 -2.72
C THR A 406 4.01 -48.38 -1.83
N GLU A 407 3.89 -47.07 -2.07
CA GLU A 407 2.95 -46.18 -1.39
C GLU A 407 2.35 -45.15 -2.37
N PRO A 408 1.16 -44.59 -2.09
CA PRO A 408 0.58 -43.51 -2.89
C PRO A 408 1.43 -42.23 -2.84
N PRO A 409 1.54 -41.45 -3.93
CA PRO A 409 2.01 -40.07 -3.81
C PRO A 409 0.97 -39.25 -3.00
N LEU A 410 1.44 -38.42 -2.07
CA LEU A 410 0.61 -37.53 -1.23
C LEU A 410 -0.56 -38.24 -0.51
N PRO A 411 -0.31 -39.24 0.36
CA PRO A 411 -1.37 -40.06 0.97
C PRO A 411 -2.24 -39.33 2.01
N PHE A 412 -1.77 -38.22 2.59
CA PHE A 412 -2.51 -37.45 3.62
C PHE A 412 -3.08 -36.12 3.12
N LEU A 413 -3.16 -35.92 1.80
CA LEU A 413 -3.60 -34.65 1.21
C LEU A 413 -5.07 -34.33 1.56
N GLU A 414 -5.29 -33.20 2.25
CA GLU A 414 -6.60 -32.65 2.58
C GLU A 414 -7.00 -31.50 1.63
N THR A 415 -6.04 -30.69 1.20
CA THR A 415 -6.28 -29.51 0.35
C THR A 415 -5.38 -29.52 -0.88
N PHE A 416 -5.99 -29.47 -2.07
CA PHE A 416 -5.30 -29.27 -3.35
C PHE A 416 -5.74 -27.97 -4.00
N VAL A 417 -4.80 -27.16 -4.47
CA VAL A 417 -5.03 -25.91 -5.20
C VAL A 417 -4.09 -25.85 -6.40
N TRP A 418 -4.64 -25.73 -7.60
CA TRP A 418 -3.89 -25.46 -8.83
C TRP A 418 -4.40 -24.19 -9.50
N GLU A 419 -3.50 -23.33 -9.96
CA GLU A 419 -3.78 -22.11 -10.71
C GLU A 419 -2.79 -22.01 -11.86
N GLY A 420 -3.23 -21.79 -13.10
CA GLY A 420 -2.31 -21.84 -14.24
C GLY A 420 -2.92 -21.43 -15.58
N HIS A 421 -2.10 -20.95 -16.50
CA HIS A 421 -2.53 -20.71 -17.88
C HIS A 421 -2.77 -22.05 -18.62
N GLY A 422 -3.88 -22.16 -19.33
CA GLY A 422 -4.23 -23.34 -20.11
C GLY A 422 -5.14 -24.35 -19.40
N THR A 423 -4.97 -25.64 -19.71
CA THR A 423 -5.98 -26.68 -19.47
C THR A 423 -5.56 -27.69 -18.42
N TYR A 424 -6.30 -27.79 -17.30
CA TYR A 424 -6.10 -28.88 -16.35
C TYR A 424 -6.78 -30.19 -16.83
N PRO A 425 -6.13 -31.36 -16.73
CA PRO A 425 -6.68 -32.66 -17.12
C PRO A 425 -7.77 -33.16 -16.14
N TRP A 426 -9.04 -32.84 -16.42
CA TRP A 426 -10.16 -33.02 -15.48
C TRP A 426 -10.37 -34.46 -14.97
N GLU A 427 -10.18 -35.46 -15.83
CA GLU A 427 -10.27 -36.88 -15.50
C GLU A 427 -9.28 -37.33 -14.43
N THR A 428 -8.17 -36.60 -14.23
CA THR A 428 -7.18 -36.91 -13.20
C THR A 428 -7.69 -36.61 -11.79
N ILE A 429 -8.62 -35.66 -11.63
CA ILE A 429 -9.20 -35.31 -10.32
C ILE A 429 -9.90 -36.52 -9.70
N VAL A 430 -10.53 -37.37 -10.51
CA VAL A 430 -11.16 -38.61 -10.03
C VAL A 430 -10.13 -39.61 -9.51
N GLY A 431 -8.92 -39.62 -10.07
CA GLY A 431 -7.79 -40.39 -9.54
C GLY A 431 -7.21 -39.82 -8.24
N LEU A 432 -7.50 -38.56 -7.89
CA LEU A 432 -7.13 -38.02 -6.58
C LEU A 432 -7.95 -38.64 -5.43
N LEU A 433 -9.20 -39.02 -5.73
CA LEU A 433 -10.22 -39.50 -4.80
C LEU A 433 -10.30 -41.04 -4.70
N LYS A 434 -9.88 -41.75 -5.74
CA LYS A 434 -9.90 -43.22 -5.79
C LYS A 434 -8.86 -43.83 -4.83
N PRO A 435 -9.15 -45.01 -4.23
CA PRO A 435 -8.27 -45.61 -3.23
C PRO A 435 -6.96 -46.08 -3.87
N ALA A 436 -5.84 -45.60 -3.35
CA ALA A 436 -4.53 -45.85 -3.91
C ALA A 436 -3.93 -47.13 -3.30
N SER A 437 -4.14 -48.26 -3.99
CA SER A 437 -3.69 -49.59 -3.54
C SER A 437 -2.21 -49.82 -3.82
N ALA A 438 -1.43 -50.11 -2.77
CA ALA A 438 -0.03 -50.51 -2.89
C ALA A 438 0.38 -51.71 -2.01
N SER A 439 -0.46 -52.11 -1.03
CA SER A 439 -0.17 -53.23 -0.11
C SER A 439 -1.41 -54.06 0.29
N GLY A 440 -2.56 -53.85 -0.38
CA GLY A 440 -3.82 -54.55 -0.08
C GLY A 440 -4.70 -53.90 0.98
N VAL A 441 -4.27 -52.79 1.59
CA VAL A 441 -5.12 -51.91 2.40
C VAL A 441 -5.67 -50.79 1.51
N THR A 442 -6.98 -50.54 1.56
CA THR A 442 -7.64 -49.46 0.82
C THR A 442 -7.47 -48.13 1.54
N HIS A 443 -6.39 -47.41 1.24
CA HIS A 443 -6.17 -46.05 1.74
C HIS A 443 -6.83 -45.01 0.81
N TYR A 444 -7.58 -44.08 1.40
CA TYR A 444 -8.18 -42.93 0.74
C TYR A 444 -7.49 -41.65 1.21
N ARG A 445 -7.21 -40.71 0.30
CA ARG A 445 -6.69 -39.39 0.68
C ARG A 445 -7.79 -38.62 1.43
N PRO A 446 -7.49 -37.95 2.56
CA PRO A 446 -8.46 -37.24 3.41
C PRO A 446 -8.89 -35.88 2.82
N LEU A 447 -9.15 -35.82 1.51
CA LEU A 447 -9.46 -34.61 0.77
C LEU A 447 -10.73 -33.93 1.31
N LYS A 448 -10.63 -32.62 1.58
CA LYS A 448 -11.71 -31.72 2.03
C LYS A 448 -11.92 -30.57 1.06
N LEU A 449 -10.89 -30.17 0.31
CA LEU A 449 -10.93 -29.03 -0.59
C LEU A 449 -10.08 -29.27 -1.85
N VAL A 450 -10.68 -29.09 -3.02
CA VAL A 450 -10.01 -29.16 -4.32
C VAL A 450 -10.36 -27.92 -5.13
N LYS A 451 -9.35 -27.11 -5.47
CA LYS A 451 -9.48 -25.86 -6.24
C LYS A 451 -8.67 -25.94 -7.52
N ILE A 452 -9.28 -25.58 -8.65
CA ILE A 452 -8.63 -25.56 -9.97
C ILE A 452 -8.99 -24.23 -10.65
N TYR A 453 -8.01 -23.38 -10.89
CA TYR A 453 -8.16 -22.04 -11.46
C TYR A 453 -7.41 -21.94 -12.80
N CYS A 454 -8.07 -22.39 -13.87
CA CYS A 454 -7.56 -22.29 -15.24
C CYS A 454 -7.60 -20.83 -15.70
N THR A 455 -6.51 -20.32 -16.27
CA THR A 455 -6.43 -18.98 -16.85
C THR A 455 -6.41 -19.10 -18.37
N GLN A 456 -7.36 -18.48 -19.07
CA GLN A 456 -7.41 -18.56 -20.54
C GLN A 456 -6.42 -17.57 -21.16
N ALA A 457 -5.69 -18.03 -22.18
CA ALA A 457 -4.82 -17.23 -23.02
C ALA A 457 -5.25 -17.37 -24.49
N GLU A 458 -4.82 -16.44 -25.35
CA GLU A 458 -5.21 -16.45 -26.77
C GLU A 458 -4.87 -17.78 -27.45
N GLY A 459 -5.84 -18.34 -28.19
CA GLY A 459 -5.70 -19.62 -28.89
C GLY A 459 -5.85 -20.89 -28.04
N ILE A 460 -5.82 -20.82 -26.69
CA ILE A 460 -5.92 -22.01 -25.83
C ILE A 460 -7.36 -22.20 -25.33
N PHE A 461 -8.04 -23.25 -25.83
CA PHE A 461 -9.39 -23.62 -25.41
C PHE A 461 -9.36 -24.60 -24.22
N VAL A 462 -9.99 -24.22 -23.10
CA VAL A 462 -10.19 -25.10 -21.93
C VAL A 462 -11.42 -26.00 -22.16
N PRO A 463 -11.28 -27.34 -22.17
CA PRO A 463 -12.41 -28.24 -22.38
C PRO A 463 -13.36 -28.24 -21.19
N TYR A 464 -14.65 -28.45 -21.45
CA TYR A 464 -15.65 -28.71 -20.42
C TYR A 464 -15.35 -30.02 -19.68
N ILE A 465 -15.65 -30.05 -18.37
CA ILE A 465 -15.60 -31.27 -17.57
C ILE A 465 -16.61 -32.27 -18.13
N SER A 466 -16.19 -33.51 -18.42
CA SER A 466 -17.09 -34.52 -18.97
C SER A 466 -18.15 -34.95 -17.95
N LYS A 467 -19.34 -35.33 -18.44
CA LYS A 467 -20.45 -35.76 -17.59
C LYS A 467 -20.05 -36.94 -16.68
N ASP A 468 -19.25 -37.86 -17.20
CA ASP A 468 -18.78 -39.04 -16.48
C ASP A 468 -17.79 -38.68 -15.36
N VAL A 469 -17.00 -37.63 -15.53
CA VAL A 469 -16.15 -37.07 -14.45
C VAL A 469 -17.02 -36.37 -13.42
N ILE A 470 -17.94 -35.49 -13.82
CA ILE A 470 -18.86 -34.82 -12.87
C ILE A 470 -19.63 -35.84 -12.03
N GLN A 471 -20.16 -36.91 -12.66
CA GLN A 471 -20.86 -37.96 -11.94
C GLN A 471 -19.98 -38.68 -10.90
N GLN A 472 -18.75 -39.03 -11.27
CA GLN A 472 -17.79 -39.63 -10.32
C GLN A 472 -17.30 -38.66 -9.23
N LEU A 473 -17.35 -37.34 -9.44
CA LEU A 473 -17.04 -36.35 -8.39
C LEU A 473 -18.21 -36.20 -7.40
N MET A 474 -19.46 -36.26 -7.88
CA MET A 474 -20.66 -36.17 -7.02
C MET A 474 -20.80 -37.36 -6.04
N GLU A 475 -20.13 -38.48 -6.30
CA GLU A 475 -20.07 -39.63 -5.39
C GLU A 475 -19.26 -39.34 -4.10
N PHE A 476 -18.43 -38.29 -4.07
CA PHE A 476 -17.58 -37.91 -2.93
C PHE A 476 -18.05 -36.60 -2.26
N GLY A 477 -19.31 -36.58 -1.80
CA GLY A 477 -20.00 -35.37 -1.32
C GLY A 477 -19.38 -34.63 -0.12
N ASP A 478 -18.49 -35.25 0.65
CA ASP A 478 -17.76 -34.60 1.75
C ASP A 478 -16.60 -33.70 1.27
N VAL A 479 -16.23 -33.77 -0.01
CA VAL A 479 -15.12 -33.00 -0.60
C VAL A 479 -15.65 -31.74 -1.28
N LYS A 480 -15.15 -30.57 -0.88
CA LYS A 480 -15.51 -29.30 -1.52
C LYS A 480 -14.70 -29.05 -2.79
N PHE A 481 -15.37 -29.04 -3.94
CA PHE A 481 -14.80 -28.61 -5.21
C PHE A 481 -15.07 -27.11 -5.47
N ASP A 482 -14.08 -26.38 -5.96
CA ASP A 482 -14.15 -24.96 -6.32
C ASP A 482 -13.30 -24.71 -7.58
N PHE A 483 -13.88 -25.06 -8.74
CA PHE A 483 -13.26 -24.90 -10.06
C PHE A 483 -13.69 -23.58 -10.69
N LYS A 484 -12.75 -22.84 -11.30
CA LYS A 484 -13.04 -21.58 -12.01
C LYS A 484 -12.19 -21.45 -13.27
N LEU A 485 -12.77 -20.78 -14.26
CA LEU A 485 -12.04 -20.22 -15.39
C LEU A 485 -11.82 -18.72 -15.11
N LYS A 486 -10.62 -18.23 -15.42
CA LYS A 486 -10.17 -16.85 -15.26
C LYS A 486 -9.72 -16.38 -16.64
N CYS A 487 -10.61 -15.82 -17.44
CA CYS A 487 -10.22 -15.41 -18.78
C CYS A 487 -9.20 -14.28 -18.70
N GLY A 488 -8.05 -14.45 -19.35
CA GLY A 488 -7.20 -13.32 -19.67
C GLY A 488 -7.99 -12.32 -20.53
N ARG A 489 -7.67 -11.04 -20.38
CA ARG A 489 -8.11 -10.00 -21.32
C ARG A 489 -7.66 -10.45 -22.73
N SER A 490 -8.52 -10.77 -23.71
CA SER A 490 -9.92 -10.38 -23.91
C SER A 490 -10.96 -11.51 -23.88
N ASP A 491 -12.17 -11.18 -23.42
CA ASP A 491 -13.36 -12.01 -23.56
C ASP A 491 -14.54 -11.13 -24.01
N LEU A 492 -14.78 -11.16 -25.33
CA LEU A 492 -15.97 -10.64 -26.01
C LEU A 492 -16.37 -11.72 -27.02
N ASN A 493 -17.68 -11.99 -27.17
CA ASN A 493 -18.27 -12.90 -28.18
C ASN A 493 -18.24 -14.44 -27.96
N TRP A 494 -18.07 -14.99 -26.74
CA TRP A 494 -18.33 -16.44 -26.55
C TRP A 494 -19.83 -16.78 -26.69
N ALA A 495 -20.70 -16.00 -26.06
CA ALA A 495 -22.15 -16.23 -26.01
C ALA A 495 -22.83 -16.20 -27.41
N SER A 496 -22.26 -15.46 -28.36
CA SER A 496 -22.82 -15.25 -29.71
C SER A 496 -22.89 -16.53 -30.57
N ARG A 497 -22.18 -17.61 -30.21
CA ARG A 497 -22.10 -18.85 -31.03
C ARG A 497 -22.93 -20.03 -30.52
N MET A 498 -23.40 -20.04 -29.27
CA MET A 498 -24.19 -21.17 -28.74
C MET A 498 -25.71 -21.11 -29.02
N LYS A 499 -26.24 -20.04 -29.61
CA LYS A 499 -27.67 -19.92 -29.98
C LYS A 499 -28.10 -20.78 -31.19
N ALA A 500 -27.25 -21.70 -31.66
CA ALA A 500 -27.39 -22.36 -32.96
C ALA A 500 -27.67 -23.88 -32.91
N ILE A 501 -27.73 -24.54 -31.73
CA ILE A 501 -27.79 -26.02 -31.64
C ILE A 501 -28.93 -26.53 -30.71
N PHE A 502 -30.17 -26.16 -31.03
CA PHE A 502 -31.42 -26.88 -30.69
C PHE A 502 -31.74 -27.06 -29.17
N PRO A 503 -32.83 -27.75 -28.73
CA PRO A 503 -34.04 -27.02 -28.34
C PRO A 503 -34.64 -27.39 -26.95
N GLN A 504 -35.81 -26.81 -26.63
CA GLN A 504 -36.55 -26.89 -25.36
C GLN A 504 -37.13 -28.29 -25.03
N SER A 505 -37.21 -28.65 -23.73
CA SER A 505 -38.48 -29.09 -23.08
C SER A 505 -38.42 -29.31 -21.54
N ASP A 506 -39.39 -28.71 -20.85
CA ASP A 506 -40.25 -29.21 -19.75
C ASP A 506 -39.74 -29.87 -18.43
N SER A 507 -39.97 -29.12 -17.33
CA SER A 507 -40.69 -29.53 -16.08
C SER A 507 -40.08 -30.52 -15.05
N GLY A 508 -40.41 -30.30 -13.75
CA GLY A 508 -40.25 -31.30 -12.67
C GLY A 508 -40.18 -30.71 -11.25
N ASP A 509 -41.24 -30.89 -10.44
CA ASP A 509 -41.34 -30.47 -9.02
C ASP A 509 -40.45 -31.29 -8.05
N LEU A 510 -40.09 -30.71 -6.88
CA LEU A 510 -40.63 -31.15 -5.56
C LEU A 510 -40.05 -30.39 -4.34
N THR A 511 -40.71 -30.53 -3.18
CA THR A 511 -40.48 -29.77 -1.94
C THR A 511 -40.10 -30.65 -0.73
N ASP A 512 -39.86 -29.99 0.41
CA ASP A 512 -39.87 -30.50 1.79
C ASP A 512 -38.76 -31.46 2.26
N CYS A 513 -37.99 -31.01 3.26
CA CYS A 513 -38.29 -31.36 4.65
C CYS A 513 -37.46 -30.56 5.67
N THR A 514 -38.08 -30.05 6.73
CA THR A 514 -37.38 -29.55 7.94
C THR A 514 -37.99 -30.15 9.21
N GLN A 515 -37.23 -30.97 9.95
CA GLN A 515 -37.32 -31.20 11.40
C GLN A 515 -36.49 -32.41 11.84
N SER A 516 -35.64 -32.26 12.87
CA SER A 516 -35.61 -33.11 14.08
C SER A 516 -34.56 -32.61 15.10
N CYS A 517 -34.52 -33.25 16.27
CA CYS A 517 -33.44 -33.24 17.26
C CYS A 517 -33.13 -31.92 17.99
N GLN A 518 -34.01 -31.56 18.93
CA GLN A 518 -33.59 -30.91 20.18
C GLN A 518 -33.21 -31.95 21.26
N SER A 519 -32.44 -31.48 22.25
CA SER A 519 -32.30 -31.97 23.64
C SER A 519 -31.03 -32.72 24.04
N ALA A 520 -30.18 -32.02 24.80
CA ALA A 520 -29.34 -32.52 25.90
C ALA A 520 -28.71 -31.33 26.63
N THR A 521 -29.26 -30.91 27.78
CA THR A 521 -28.68 -29.85 28.62
C THR A 521 -28.56 -30.31 30.07
N HIS A 522 -27.42 -30.01 30.70
CA HIS A 522 -27.31 -29.94 32.16
C HIS A 522 -26.50 -28.68 32.53
N PRO A 523 -26.88 -27.94 33.60
CA PRO A 523 -26.37 -26.60 33.86
C PRO A 523 -25.23 -26.58 34.89
N LEU A 524 -24.36 -25.57 34.78
CA LEU A 524 -23.57 -25.07 35.90
C LEU A 524 -24.12 -23.72 36.34
N ASN A 525 -24.55 -23.63 37.60
CA ASN A 525 -25.01 -22.38 38.20
C ASN A 525 -23.82 -21.47 38.53
N LEU A 526 -23.78 -20.28 37.94
CA LEU A 526 -23.01 -19.15 38.47
C LEU A 526 -23.90 -17.90 38.45
N ALA A 527 -24.36 -17.47 39.63
CA ALA A 527 -25.18 -16.26 39.78
C ALA A 527 -24.30 -15.00 39.90
N SER A 528 -24.92 -13.81 39.78
CA SER A 528 -24.30 -12.48 39.96
C SER A 528 -23.18 -12.09 38.97
N ARG A 529 -23.49 -12.11 37.67
CA ARG A 529 -22.99 -11.07 36.75
C ARG A 529 -24.15 -10.18 36.35
N GLY A 530 -23.96 -8.85 36.38
CA GLY A 530 -24.92 -7.92 35.79
C GLY A 530 -24.95 -8.11 34.28
N SER A 531 -26.10 -8.46 33.70
CA SER A 531 -26.19 -8.63 32.25
C SER A 531 -26.12 -7.29 31.53
N PHE A 532 -25.62 -7.28 30.30
CA PHE A 532 -25.74 -6.15 29.38
C PHE A 532 -27.22 -5.72 29.19
N ASP A 533 -28.17 -6.62 29.48
CA ASP A 533 -29.60 -6.33 29.49
C ASP A 533 -30.07 -5.33 30.57
N SER A 534 -29.22 -4.96 31.55
CA SER A 534 -29.53 -3.90 32.52
C SER A 534 -29.05 -2.50 32.09
N LEU A 535 -28.34 -2.37 30.96
CA LEU A 535 -27.88 -1.06 30.47
C LEU A 535 -29.02 -0.26 29.81
N PRO A 536 -29.11 1.07 30.01
CA PRO A 536 -29.95 1.95 29.21
C PRO A 536 -29.59 1.86 27.71
N VAL A 537 -30.57 2.12 26.85
CA VAL A 537 -30.40 2.01 25.39
C VAL A 537 -29.32 2.97 24.90
N GLU A 538 -29.27 4.19 25.44
CA GLU A 538 -28.32 5.24 25.10
C GLU A 538 -26.87 4.82 25.36
N ILE A 539 -26.62 4.16 26.49
CA ILE A 539 -25.29 3.67 26.87
C ILE A 539 -24.87 2.51 25.98
N ALA A 540 -25.79 1.58 25.68
CA ALA A 540 -25.53 0.48 24.76
C ALA A 540 -25.29 0.99 23.31
N SER A 541 -26.05 1.98 22.86
CA SER A 541 -25.85 2.67 21.58
C SER A 541 -24.48 3.35 21.51
N ILE A 542 -24.02 3.99 22.59
CA ILE A 542 -22.67 4.57 22.68
C ILE A 542 -21.60 3.48 22.61
N VAL A 543 -21.75 2.38 23.35
CA VAL A 543 -20.83 1.23 23.26
C VAL A 543 -20.80 0.63 21.85
N PHE A 544 -21.94 0.59 21.15
CA PHE A 544 -22.01 0.10 19.76
C PHE A 544 -21.37 1.07 18.76
N MET A 545 -21.54 2.39 18.93
CA MET A 545 -20.85 3.41 18.13
C MET A 545 -19.34 3.29 18.31
N HIS A 546 -18.86 3.14 19.56
CA HIS A 546 -17.45 2.89 19.82
C HIS A 546 -16.98 1.58 19.19
N TYR A 547 -17.67 0.45 19.38
CA TYR A 547 -17.28 -0.84 18.79
C TYR A 547 -17.12 -0.82 17.25
N ILE A 548 -17.97 -0.07 16.55
CA ILE A 548 -17.88 0.07 15.09
C ILE A 548 -16.73 0.98 14.69
N HIS A 549 -16.50 2.09 15.40
CA HIS A 549 -15.38 3.00 15.15
C HIS A 549 -14.03 2.52 15.68
N SER A 550 -13.99 1.54 16.60
CA SER A 550 -12.75 1.09 17.28
C SER A 550 -12.03 -0.08 16.61
N CYS A 551 -12.67 -0.75 15.66
CA CYS A 551 -12.14 -1.96 15.05
C CYS A 551 -11.37 -1.60 13.78
N TYR A 552 -10.16 -1.11 13.99
CA TYR A 552 -9.25 -0.64 12.95
C TYR A 552 -8.44 -1.79 12.34
N GLU A 553 -9.16 -2.65 11.64
CA GLU A 553 -8.62 -3.56 10.63
C GLU A 553 -9.49 -3.39 9.37
N PRO A 554 -8.91 -3.26 8.16
CA PRO A 554 -9.68 -3.36 6.92
C PRO A 554 -10.34 -4.74 6.89
N GLN A 555 -11.67 -4.76 6.82
CA GLN A 555 -12.44 -5.98 7.10
C GLN A 555 -12.00 -7.13 6.18
N GLU A 556 -11.60 -8.26 6.78
CA GLU A 556 -11.22 -9.45 6.01
C GLU A 556 -12.34 -9.80 5.04
N GLU A 557 -12.00 -10.09 3.77
CA GLU A 557 -12.90 -10.22 2.60
C GLU A 557 -14.08 -11.23 2.75
N LYS A 558 -14.24 -11.88 3.90
CA LYS A 558 -15.22 -12.95 4.18
C LYS A 558 -16.17 -12.61 5.34
N GLU A 559 -15.91 -11.57 6.13
CA GLU A 559 -16.71 -11.27 7.32
C GLU A 559 -17.91 -10.35 7.03
N PRO A 560 -19.07 -10.56 7.69
CA PRO A 560 -20.22 -9.67 7.57
C PRO A 560 -20.02 -8.37 8.39
N HIS A 561 -20.49 -7.23 7.88
CA HIS A 561 -20.25 -5.90 8.47
C HIS A 561 -20.60 -5.83 9.98
N ARG A 562 -19.76 -5.14 10.76
CA ARG A 562 -19.78 -5.17 12.24
C ARG A 562 -21.14 -4.73 12.85
N SER A 563 -21.84 -3.78 12.22
CA SER A 563 -23.22 -3.38 12.56
C SER A 563 -24.24 -4.52 12.49
N LEU A 564 -24.07 -5.48 11.58
CA LEU A 564 -24.92 -6.68 11.49
C LEU A 564 -24.54 -7.75 12.52
N MET A 565 -23.26 -7.81 12.92
CA MET A 565 -22.80 -8.72 13.98
C MET A 565 -23.42 -8.38 15.34
N LEU A 566 -23.57 -7.09 15.68
CA LEU A 566 -24.35 -6.64 16.85
C LEU A 566 -25.79 -7.20 16.82
N GLY A 567 -26.41 -7.25 15.64
CA GLY A 567 -27.74 -7.81 15.42
C GLY A 567 -27.84 -9.34 15.57
N LYS A 568 -26.73 -10.08 15.62
CA LYS A 568 -26.71 -11.54 15.80
C LYS A 568 -26.67 -11.99 17.27
N ILE A 569 -26.23 -11.11 18.19
CA ILE A 569 -25.91 -11.49 19.58
C ILE A 569 -27.16 -11.74 20.44
N SER A 570 -28.12 -10.81 20.47
CA SER A 570 -29.38 -11.00 21.21
C SER A 570 -30.53 -10.17 20.63
N ARG A 571 -31.78 -10.48 21.01
CA ARG A 571 -32.96 -9.69 20.60
C ARG A 571 -32.86 -8.23 21.07
N ARG A 572 -32.35 -7.98 22.28
CA ARG A 572 -32.15 -6.63 22.82
C ARG A 572 -31.05 -5.89 22.07
N TRP A 573 -29.90 -6.54 21.83
CA TRP A 573 -28.80 -5.95 21.08
C TRP A 573 -29.22 -5.58 19.65
N ARG A 574 -29.95 -6.48 18.98
CA ARG A 574 -30.56 -6.23 17.67
C ARG A 574 -31.47 -5.01 17.67
N GLN A 575 -32.38 -4.92 18.65
CA GLN A 575 -33.29 -3.78 18.78
C GLN A 575 -32.52 -2.46 18.95
N ILE A 576 -31.52 -2.43 19.84
CA ILE A 576 -30.68 -1.25 20.11
C ILE A 576 -29.86 -0.85 18.87
N ALA A 577 -29.20 -1.80 18.21
CA ALA A 577 -28.39 -1.53 17.03
C ALA A 577 -29.24 -0.98 15.88
N TRP A 578 -30.40 -1.58 15.61
CA TRP A 578 -31.32 -1.12 14.57
C TRP A 578 -32.03 0.20 14.92
N SER A 579 -32.11 0.59 16.20
CA SER A 579 -32.64 1.88 16.64
C SER A 579 -31.57 2.96 16.86
N THR A 580 -30.32 2.75 16.42
CA THR A 580 -29.21 3.71 16.58
C THR A 580 -28.71 4.20 15.21
N PRO A 581 -29.18 5.34 14.69
CA PRO A 581 -28.91 5.75 13.30
C PRO A 581 -27.43 5.94 12.94
N ASN A 582 -26.61 6.38 13.90
CA ASN A 582 -25.16 6.59 13.71
C ASN A 582 -24.39 5.30 13.31
N LEU A 583 -24.94 4.09 13.54
CA LEU A 583 -24.27 2.82 13.19
C LEU A 583 -24.40 2.45 11.69
N TRP A 584 -25.12 3.28 10.93
CA TRP A 584 -25.56 3.00 9.55
C TRP A 584 -25.25 4.16 8.58
N THR A 585 -24.51 5.18 9.03
CA THR A 585 -24.14 6.37 8.20
C THR A 585 -23.01 6.10 7.20
N GLN A 586 -22.18 5.11 7.48
CA GLN A 586 -21.15 4.60 6.57
C GLN A 586 -21.65 3.31 5.93
N LEU A 587 -21.47 3.17 4.61
CA LEU A 587 -21.83 1.97 3.85
C LEU A 587 -20.76 1.66 2.80
N THR A 588 -20.08 0.52 2.97
CA THR A 588 -19.05 0.04 2.04
C THR A 588 -19.51 -1.23 1.32
N ILE A 589 -19.78 -1.10 0.02
CA ILE A 589 -20.09 -2.21 -0.88
C ILE A 589 -18.81 -2.63 -1.60
N HIS A 590 -18.52 -3.92 -1.54
CA HIS A 590 -17.48 -4.62 -2.29
C HIS A 590 -18.16 -5.66 -3.20
N PRO A 591 -17.47 -6.27 -4.18
CA PRO A 591 -18.15 -7.11 -5.17
C PRO A 591 -18.92 -8.31 -4.61
N ARG A 592 -18.52 -8.83 -3.44
CA ARG A 592 -19.26 -9.89 -2.72
C ARG A 592 -20.63 -9.43 -2.20
N HIS A 593 -20.76 -8.14 -1.88
CA HIS A 593 -21.96 -7.48 -1.32
C HIS A 593 -22.95 -7.02 -2.39
N ALA A 594 -22.76 -7.41 -3.66
CA ALA A 594 -23.60 -7.04 -4.80
C ALA A 594 -24.06 -8.27 -5.61
N THR A 595 -24.27 -9.41 -4.93
CA THR A 595 -24.46 -10.73 -5.56
C THR A 595 -25.90 -11.24 -5.60
N SER A 596 -26.86 -10.52 -5.03
CA SER A 596 -28.27 -10.93 -4.97
C SER A 596 -29.20 -9.77 -4.63
N GLN A 597 -30.50 -9.90 -4.93
CA GLN A 597 -31.53 -8.90 -4.57
C GLN A 597 -31.54 -8.60 -3.06
N THR A 598 -31.32 -9.61 -2.23
CA THR A 598 -31.23 -9.45 -0.77
C THR A 598 -30.11 -8.51 -0.32
N HIS A 599 -29.06 -8.30 -1.11
CA HIS A 599 -28.05 -7.28 -0.82
C HIS A 599 -28.53 -5.86 -1.15
N VAL A 600 -29.35 -5.69 -2.20
CA VAL A 600 -30.03 -4.42 -2.54
C VAL A 600 -31.01 -4.05 -1.42
N GLU A 601 -31.81 -5.02 -0.97
CA GLU A 601 -32.74 -4.88 0.17
C GLU A 601 -32.01 -4.52 1.47
N LEU A 602 -30.89 -5.19 1.77
CA LEU A 602 -30.06 -4.88 2.95
C LEU A 602 -29.43 -3.48 2.85
N ALA A 603 -29.04 -3.01 1.67
CA ALA A 603 -28.52 -1.67 1.46
C ALA A 603 -29.61 -0.59 1.62
N GLU A 604 -30.84 -0.83 1.14
CA GLU A 604 -31.96 0.06 1.40
C GLU A 604 -32.34 0.09 2.89
N GLU A 605 -32.37 -1.06 3.55
CA GLU A 605 -32.61 -1.14 4.99
C GLU A 605 -31.52 -0.41 5.78
N TRP A 606 -30.26 -0.51 5.38
CA TRP A 606 -29.11 0.22 5.94
C TRP A 606 -29.33 1.74 5.88
N LEU A 607 -29.61 2.25 4.68
CA LEU A 607 -29.81 3.68 4.46
C LEU A 607 -31.09 4.19 5.15
N SER A 608 -32.14 3.36 5.30
CA SER A 608 -33.31 3.72 6.09
C SER A 608 -32.99 3.88 7.60
N ARG A 609 -32.21 2.95 8.18
CA ARG A 609 -31.80 2.98 9.60
C ARG A 609 -30.98 4.22 9.95
N SER A 610 -30.21 4.74 9.00
CA SER A 610 -29.39 5.96 9.17
C SER A 610 -30.19 7.26 9.34
N GLY A 611 -31.52 7.23 9.16
CA GLY A 611 -32.44 8.31 9.54
C GLY A 611 -32.30 9.56 8.67
N ALA A 612 -31.76 10.64 9.25
CA ALA A 612 -31.59 11.95 8.59
C ALA A 612 -30.14 12.46 8.63
N LEU A 613 -29.18 11.60 8.99
CA LEU A 613 -27.78 11.95 9.18
C LEU A 613 -27.02 12.09 7.84
N PRO A 614 -25.85 12.74 7.79
CA PRO A 614 -24.98 12.68 6.62
C PRO A 614 -24.51 11.25 6.31
N LEU A 615 -24.24 10.97 5.03
CA LEU A 615 -23.87 9.65 4.52
C LEU A 615 -22.48 9.62 3.90
N TRP A 616 -21.76 8.52 4.15
CA TRP A 616 -20.52 8.16 3.47
C TRP A 616 -20.75 6.83 2.75
N ILE A 617 -20.79 6.85 1.42
CA ILE A 617 -21.02 5.66 0.61
C ILE A 617 -19.77 5.38 -0.23
N VAL A 618 -19.25 4.16 -0.10
CA VAL A 618 -18.17 3.63 -0.92
C VAL A 618 -18.70 2.40 -1.65
N CYS A 619 -18.71 2.42 -2.98
CA CYS A 619 -19.11 1.29 -3.81
C CYS A 619 -17.96 0.89 -4.72
N ILE A 620 -17.49 -0.35 -4.57
CA ILE A 620 -16.41 -0.93 -5.35
C ILE A 620 -16.95 -2.16 -6.08
N SER A 621 -17.12 -2.05 -7.40
CA SER A 621 -17.19 -3.21 -8.29
C SER A 621 -15.77 -3.69 -8.62
N ARG A 622 -15.67 -4.80 -9.34
CA ARG A 622 -14.50 -5.22 -10.11
C ARG A 622 -15.05 -5.64 -11.48
N CYS A 623 -14.43 -5.20 -12.57
CA CYS A 623 -14.75 -5.53 -13.96
C CYS A 623 -15.38 -6.93 -14.12
N PHE A 624 -16.69 -6.98 -14.33
CA PHE A 624 -17.37 -8.23 -14.70
C PHE A 624 -17.29 -8.41 -16.22
N HIS A 625 -16.82 -9.58 -16.65
CA HIS A 625 -16.83 -9.97 -18.07
C HIS A 625 -18.27 -10.23 -18.54
N ASP A 626 -18.96 -9.18 -18.96
CA ASP A 626 -20.28 -9.16 -19.61
C ASP A 626 -21.45 -9.91 -18.92
N GLU A 627 -21.35 -10.17 -17.61
CA GLU A 627 -22.48 -10.66 -16.82
C GLU A 627 -23.48 -9.53 -16.49
N GLU A 628 -24.40 -9.31 -17.43
CA GLU A 628 -25.66 -8.54 -17.28
C GLU A 628 -26.31 -8.60 -15.87
N PRO A 629 -26.51 -9.76 -15.21
CA PRO A 629 -27.12 -9.79 -13.88
C PRO A 629 -26.31 -9.03 -12.80
N GLY A 630 -24.99 -8.99 -12.91
CA GLY A 630 -24.15 -8.18 -12.02
C GLY A 630 -24.36 -6.68 -12.26
N ARG A 631 -24.37 -6.25 -13.53
CA ARG A 631 -24.64 -4.86 -13.92
C ARG A 631 -26.02 -4.39 -13.44
N ALA A 632 -27.04 -5.23 -13.63
CA ALA A 632 -28.41 -4.94 -13.17
C ALA A 632 -28.56 -4.87 -11.64
N LEU A 633 -27.74 -5.60 -10.88
CA LEU A 633 -27.70 -5.47 -9.41
C LEU A 633 -27.05 -4.14 -9.00
N TYR A 634 -25.93 -3.74 -9.62
CA TYR A 634 -25.33 -2.42 -9.34
C TYR A 634 -26.23 -1.25 -9.75
N GLY A 635 -26.92 -1.33 -10.89
CA GLY A 635 -27.92 -0.32 -11.28
C GLY A 635 -29.00 -0.14 -10.20
N GLN A 636 -29.53 -1.23 -9.65
CA GLN A 636 -30.47 -1.18 -8.52
C GLN A 636 -29.86 -0.65 -7.21
N MET A 637 -28.59 -0.97 -6.91
CA MET A 637 -27.90 -0.40 -5.75
C MET A 637 -27.70 1.11 -5.89
N LEU A 638 -27.32 1.59 -7.09
CA LEU A 638 -27.22 3.02 -7.40
C LEU A 638 -28.59 3.71 -7.34
N GLU A 639 -29.66 3.06 -7.80
CA GLU A 639 -31.03 3.57 -7.64
C GLU A 639 -31.38 3.73 -6.16
N VAL A 640 -31.14 2.70 -5.33
CA VAL A 640 -31.32 2.75 -3.87
C VAL A 640 -30.50 3.87 -3.24
N PHE A 641 -29.23 4.05 -3.61
CA PHE A 641 -28.40 5.14 -3.08
C PHE A 641 -28.95 6.51 -3.47
N SER A 642 -29.42 6.66 -4.72
CA SER A 642 -29.94 7.93 -5.27
C SER A 642 -31.17 8.44 -4.53
N ARG A 643 -31.99 7.53 -3.95
CA ARG A 643 -33.15 7.86 -3.10
C ARG A 643 -32.77 8.65 -1.84
N TYR A 644 -31.50 8.60 -1.42
CA TYR A 644 -30.93 9.29 -0.24
C TYR A 644 -29.87 10.35 -0.61
N SER A 645 -29.84 10.78 -1.88
CA SER A 645 -28.81 11.70 -2.42
C SER A 645 -28.72 13.04 -1.69
N ASP A 646 -29.83 13.56 -1.16
CA ASP A 646 -29.89 14.76 -0.32
C ASP A 646 -28.97 14.73 0.91
N ARG A 647 -28.61 13.52 1.37
CA ARG A 647 -27.83 13.29 2.59
C ARG A 647 -26.37 12.88 2.32
N TRP A 648 -25.95 12.72 1.07
CA TRP A 648 -24.57 12.35 0.75
C TRP A 648 -23.60 13.44 1.20
N TYR A 649 -22.60 13.07 2.02
CA TYR A 649 -21.46 13.92 2.39
C TYR A 649 -20.20 13.50 1.65
N SER A 650 -19.98 12.19 1.52
CA SER A 650 -18.91 11.60 0.73
C SER A 650 -19.49 10.49 -0.14
N LEU A 651 -19.20 10.54 -1.45
CA LEU A 651 -19.58 9.49 -2.39
C LEU A 651 -18.35 9.04 -3.17
N SER A 652 -18.01 7.76 -3.07
CA SER A 652 -16.93 7.13 -3.81
C SER A 652 -17.49 5.94 -4.59
N LEU A 653 -17.51 6.02 -5.92
CA LEU A 653 -17.95 4.95 -6.81
C LEU A 653 -16.79 4.55 -7.74
N CYS A 654 -16.34 3.30 -7.62
CA CYS A 654 -15.33 2.67 -8.48
C CYS A 654 -15.98 1.44 -9.12
N MET A 655 -16.40 1.54 -10.38
CA MET A 655 -17.19 0.47 -11.03
C MET A 655 -17.27 0.58 -12.56
N ASP A 656 -17.80 -0.44 -13.22
CA ASP A 656 -18.17 -0.42 -14.63
C ASP A 656 -18.90 0.90 -15.01
N PHE A 657 -18.54 1.49 -16.16
CA PHE A 657 -19.16 2.73 -16.64
C PHE A 657 -20.71 2.63 -16.79
N LEU A 658 -21.25 1.49 -17.24
CA LEU A 658 -22.67 1.40 -17.61
C LEU A 658 -23.64 1.76 -16.44
N PRO A 659 -23.54 1.16 -15.24
CA PRO A 659 -24.29 1.63 -14.06
C PRO A 659 -24.08 3.12 -13.73
N LEU A 660 -22.87 3.68 -13.89
CA LEU A 660 -22.60 5.10 -13.64
C LEU A 660 -23.31 6.02 -14.64
N LYS A 661 -23.54 5.56 -15.87
CA LYS A 661 -24.37 6.25 -16.87
C LYS A 661 -25.85 6.31 -16.46
N GLU A 662 -26.34 5.26 -15.82
CA GLU A 662 -27.75 5.08 -15.46
C GLU A 662 -28.18 5.92 -14.24
N LEU A 663 -27.24 6.50 -13.48
CA LEU A 663 -27.53 7.47 -12.40
C LEU A 663 -28.34 8.71 -12.87
N GLY A 664 -28.33 9.02 -14.17
CA GLY A 664 -29.35 9.85 -14.82
C GLY A 664 -29.59 11.21 -14.17
N ILE A 665 -30.81 11.41 -13.64
CA ILE A 665 -31.19 12.57 -12.82
C ILE A 665 -31.47 12.07 -11.41
N LEU A 666 -30.73 12.56 -10.42
CA LEU A 666 -30.91 12.15 -9.03
C LEU A 666 -32.31 12.55 -8.51
N PRO A 667 -33.01 11.66 -7.77
CA PRO A 667 -34.32 11.97 -7.18
C PRO A 667 -34.35 13.18 -6.24
N ARG A 668 -33.19 13.59 -5.72
CA ARG A 668 -32.99 14.74 -4.83
C ARG A 668 -31.65 15.40 -5.15
N SER A 669 -31.50 16.68 -4.83
CA SER A 669 -30.24 17.41 -5.04
C SER A 669 -29.23 17.06 -3.93
N PRO A 670 -28.01 16.58 -4.24
CA PRO A 670 -27.00 16.23 -3.23
C PRO A 670 -26.28 17.47 -2.68
N SER A 671 -27.02 18.32 -1.96
CA SER A 671 -26.56 19.61 -1.44
C SER A 671 -25.60 19.51 -0.24
N MET A 672 -25.46 18.33 0.36
CA MET A 672 -24.52 18.07 1.46
C MET A 672 -23.15 17.53 0.99
N LEU A 673 -22.98 17.28 -0.32
CA LEU A 673 -21.82 16.57 -0.85
C LEU A 673 -20.55 17.43 -0.76
N HIS A 674 -19.56 16.96 -0.01
CA HIS A 674 -18.25 17.61 0.16
C HIS A 674 -17.15 16.92 -0.64
N HIS A 675 -17.20 15.58 -0.75
CA HIS A 675 -16.21 14.77 -1.45
C HIS A 675 -16.90 13.88 -2.50
N LEU A 676 -16.42 13.94 -3.74
CA LEU A 676 -16.92 13.14 -4.86
C LEU A 676 -15.74 12.42 -5.54
N SER A 677 -15.76 11.09 -5.55
CA SER A 677 -14.80 10.25 -6.25
C SER A 677 -15.53 9.33 -7.22
N LEU A 678 -15.25 9.45 -8.51
CA LEU A 678 -15.90 8.69 -9.57
C LEU A 678 -14.85 8.08 -10.50
N GLU A 679 -14.71 6.75 -10.43
CA GLU A 679 -13.79 5.96 -11.24
C GLU A 679 -14.58 4.97 -12.10
N ALA A 680 -14.41 5.05 -13.42
CA ALA A 680 -14.88 4.00 -14.31
C ALA A 680 -13.77 2.98 -14.55
N GLU A 681 -14.02 1.73 -14.17
CA GLU A 681 -13.31 0.61 -14.76
C GLU A 681 -13.88 0.35 -16.17
N TRP A 682 -13.00 0.32 -17.17
CA TRP A 682 -13.36 0.00 -18.56
C TRP A 682 -13.02 -1.46 -18.87
N SER A 683 -13.94 -2.16 -19.53
CA SER A 683 -13.71 -3.54 -19.97
C SER A 683 -12.59 -3.59 -21.01
N SER A 684 -11.74 -4.59 -20.89
CA SER A 684 -10.33 -4.49 -21.26
C SER A 684 -9.98 -4.47 -22.76
N HIS A 685 -10.98 -4.42 -23.63
CA HIS A 685 -10.81 -4.63 -25.07
C HIS A 685 -10.99 -3.32 -25.85
N ASP A 686 -11.56 -2.28 -25.23
CA ASP A 686 -11.78 -0.95 -25.81
C ASP A 686 -10.64 0.06 -25.52
N HIS A 687 -9.60 -0.34 -24.77
CA HIS A 687 -8.41 0.48 -24.47
C HIS A 687 -7.60 0.95 -25.71
N SER A 688 -8.08 0.68 -26.93
CA SER A 688 -7.49 1.16 -28.17
C SER A 688 -8.13 2.44 -28.72
N TYR A 689 -9.44 2.68 -28.51
CA TYR A 689 -10.18 3.78 -29.17
C TYR A 689 -11.38 4.34 -28.37
N VAL A 690 -11.22 4.60 -27.07
CA VAL A 690 -12.19 5.44 -26.33
C VAL A 690 -12.06 6.90 -26.78
N LEU A 691 -12.67 7.23 -27.92
CA LEU A 691 -12.61 8.55 -28.58
C LEU A 691 -13.37 9.67 -27.84
N HIS A 692 -14.16 9.32 -26.83
CA HIS A 692 -14.88 10.24 -25.97
C HIS A 692 -15.16 9.61 -24.60
N HIS A 693 -14.71 10.26 -23.54
CA HIS A 693 -15.17 9.95 -22.19
C HIS A 693 -16.66 10.33 -22.03
N PRO A 694 -17.49 9.45 -21.45
CA PRO A 694 -18.93 9.65 -21.38
C PRO A 694 -19.32 10.59 -20.23
N LYS A 695 -20.25 11.52 -20.51
CA LYS A 695 -20.65 12.58 -19.57
C LYS A 695 -21.78 12.14 -18.62
N ILE A 696 -21.48 12.03 -17.33
CA ILE A 696 -22.46 11.81 -16.26
C ILE A 696 -23.10 13.16 -15.87
N THR A 697 -24.41 13.29 -16.00
CA THR A 697 -25.14 14.54 -15.73
C THR A 697 -25.76 14.63 -14.32
N ALA A 698 -25.77 13.53 -13.57
CA ALA A 698 -26.42 13.39 -12.27
C ALA A 698 -25.99 14.43 -11.23
N PHE A 699 -24.73 14.88 -11.29
CA PHE A 699 -24.10 15.78 -10.31
C PHE A 699 -24.17 17.27 -10.68
N SER A 700 -24.84 17.63 -11.78
CA SER A 700 -24.88 18.98 -12.36
C SER A 700 -25.41 20.10 -11.44
N ASN A 701 -26.07 19.76 -10.33
CA ASN A 701 -26.61 20.71 -9.35
C ASN A 701 -25.91 20.61 -7.96
N CYS A 702 -24.66 20.13 -7.90
CA CYS A 702 -23.87 20.14 -6.67
C CYS A 702 -22.43 20.61 -6.91
N SER A 703 -21.85 21.23 -5.88
CA SER A 703 -20.49 21.78 -5.87
C SER A 703 -19.72 21.24 -4.66
N PRO A 704 -19.21 20.00 -4.72
CA PRO A 704 -18.28 19.46 -3.73
C PRO A 704 -16.96 20.24 -3.73
N LYS A 705 -16.15 20.08 -2.67
CA LYS A 705 -14.86 20.77 -2.52
C LYS A 705 -13.69 19.97 -3.05
N ASN A 706 -13.76 18.65 -2.90
CA ASN A 706 -12.72 17.72 -3.31
C ASN A 706 -13.33 16.77 -4.36
N VAL A 707 -12.75 16.77 -5.57
CA VAL A 707 -13.24 16.01 -6.71
C VAL A 707 -12.14 15.14 -7.29
N THR A 708 -12.39 13.83 -7.37
CA THR A 708 -11.52 12.86 -8.05
C THR A 708 -12.33 12.17 -9.15
N ILE A 709 -11.86 12.26 -10.41
CA ILE A 709 -12.52 11.63 -11.55
C ILE A 709 -11.49 10.87 -12.38
N ARG A 710 -11.69 9.56 -12.56
CA ARG A 710 -10.82 8.67 -13.33
C ARG A 710 -11.59 8.03 -14.50
N CYS A 711 -11.04 8.13 -15.70
CA CYS A 711 -11.57 7.60 -16.97
C CYS A 711 -12.95 8.14 -17.40
N LEU A 712 -13.41 9.28 -16.88
CA LEU A 712 -14.81 9.75 -16.96
C LEU A 712 -14.94 11.25 -17.24
N THR A 713 -16.15 11.65 -17.63
CA THR A 713 -16.56 13.06 -17.71
C THR A 713 -17.79 13.30 -16.84
N VAL A 714 -17.85 14.43 -16.13
CA VAL A 714 -18.95 14.74 -15.19
C VAL A 714 -19.43 16.17 -15.39
N ALA A 715 -20.74 16.38 -15.47
CA ALA A 715 -21.32 17.71 -15.31
C ALA A 715 -21.49 18.00 -13.82
N LEU A 716 -20.87 19.08 -13.35
CA LEU A 716 -20.77 19.49 -11.95
C LEU A 716 -20.83 21.01 -11.88
N ASP A 717 -21.26 21.58 -10.75
CA ASP A 717 -20.97 22.97 -10.45
C ASP A 717 -19.54 23.04 -9.89
N TRP A 718 -18.60 23.55 -10.66
CA TRP A 718 -17.19 23.60 -10.28
C TRP A 718 -16.83 24.78 -9.35
N THR A 719 -17.79 25.64 -8.99
CA THR A 719 -17.48 26.92 -8.33
C THR A 719 -16.91 26.81 -6.91
N LEU A 720 -17.22 25.76 -6.14
CA LEU A 720 -16.70 25.53 -4.78
C LEU A 720 -15.57 24.48 -4.74
N VAL A 721 -15.14 23.94 -5.88
CA VAL A 721 -14.06 22.94 -5.95
C VAL A 721 -12.73 23.62 -5.65
N THR A 722 -12.02 23.12 -4.63
CA THR A 722 -10.71 23.61 -4.18
C THR A 722 -9.58 22.62 -4.44
N GLU A 723 -9.90 21.32 -4.43
CA GLU A 723 -8.99 20.21 -4.72
C GLU A 723 -9.56 19.39 -5.88
N LEU A 724 -8.77 19.25 -6.95
CA LEU A 724 -9.17 18.59 -8.18
C LEU A 724 -8.14 17.53 -8.59
N THR A 725 -8.60 16.30 -8.79
CA THR A 725 -7.84 15.23 -9.46
C THR A 725 -8.64 14.75 -10.68
N LEU A 726 -8.07 14.91 -11.88
CA LEU A 726 -8.58 14.32 -13.11
C LEU A 726 -7.53 13.34 -13.65
N ASP A 727 -7.98 12.20 -14.16
CA ASP A 727 -7.13 11.05 -14.43
C ASP A 727 -7.68 10.27 -15.64
N LEU A 728 -6.82 9.96 -16.62
CA LEU A 728 -7.19 9.40 -17.93
C LEU A 728 -8.29 10.25 -18.58
N VAL A 729 -7.92 11.47 -18.98
CA VAL A 729 -8.84 12.55 -19.37
C VAL A 729 -8.40 13.25 -20.66
N ASP A 730 -9.34 13.72 -21.48
CA ASP A 730 -9.05 14.53 -22.67
C ASP A 730 -8.85 16.02 -22.32
N ILE A 731 -7.84 16.65 -22.94
CA ILE A 731 -7.45 18.05 -22.75
C ILE A 731 -8.60 19.05 -22.95
N SER A 732 -9.61 18.76 -23.78
CA SER A 732 -10.75 19.65 -23.99
C SER A 732 -11.70 19.70 -22.78
N GLU A 733 -11.86 18.60 -22.04
CA GLU A 733 -12.61 18.61 -20.77
C GLU A 733 -11.77 19.24 -19.66
N VAL A 734 -10.44 19.01 -19.61
CA VAL A 734 -9.53 19.69 -18.67
C VAL A 734 -9.66 21.22 -18.81
N LEU A 735 -9.64 21.76 -20.04
CA LEU A 735 -9.83 23.19 -20.27
C LEU A 735 -11.22 23.68 -19.83
N ALA A 736 -12.29 22.93 -20.13
CA ALA A 736 -13.65 23.31 -19.76
C ALA A 736 -13.89 23.27 -18.23
N VAL A 737 -13.26 22.33 -17.52
CA VAL A 737 -13.26 22.26 -16.06
C VAL A 737 -12.50 23.45 -15.48
N LEU A 738 -11.27 23.72 -15.93
CA LEU A 738 -10.46 24.84 -15.43
C LEU A 738 -11.10 26.22 -15.72
N GLU A 739 -11.81 26.39 -16.84
CA GLU A 739 -12.60 27.62 -17.12
C GLU A 739 -13.81 27.76 -16.17
N SER A 740 -14.34 26.64 -15.68
CA SER A 740 -15.51 26.60 -14.77
C SER A 740 -15.14 26.67 -13.28
N ALA A 741 -13.87 26.45 -12.92
CA ALA A 741 -13.43 26.14 -11.55
C ALA A 741 -12.50 27.24 -10.95
N PRO A 742 -13.01 28.46 -10.67
CA PRO A 742 -12.18 29.62 -10.31
C PRO A 742 -11.50 29.54 -8.93
N ASN A 743 -11.94 28.62 -8.07
CA ASN A 743 -11.46 28.46 -6.69
C ASN A 743 -10.52 27.25 -6.49
N VAL A 744 -10.13 26.55 -7.56
CA VAL A 744 -9.19 25.42 -7.45
C VAL A 744 -7.82 25.94 -7.03
N PHE A 745 -7.31 25.38 -5.93
CA PHE A 745 -6.04 25.75 -5.30
C PHE A 745 -4.96 24.69 -5.57
N THR A 746 -5.37 23.41 -5.54
CA THR A 746 -4.54 22.25 -5.89
C THR A 746 -5.19 21.48 -7.02
N CYS A 747 -4.44 21.21 -8.09
CA CYS A 747 -4.89 20.42 -9.23
C CYS A 747 -3.87 19.31 -9.56
N THR A 748 -4.35 18.09 -9.76
CA THR A 748 -3.59 16.94 -10.25
C THR A 748 -4.26 16.44 -11.53
N LEU A 749 -3.48 16.31 -12.59
CA LEU A 749 -3.94 15.90 -13.93
C LEU A 749 -3.09 14.72 -14.40
N GLU A 750 -3.63 13.50 -14.36
CA GLU A 750 -2.91 12.27 -14.70
C GLU A 750 -3.34 11.71 -16.06
N GLU A 751 -2.37 11.26 -16.86
CA GLU A 751 -2.56 10.67 -18.19
C GLU A 751 -3.45 11.50 -19.14
N VAL A 752 -3.17 12.81 -19.23
CA VAL A 752 -3.91 13.74 -20.11
C VAL A 752 -3.64 13.42 -21.59
N SER A 753 -4.71 13.30 -22.38
CA SER A 753 -4.67 12.94 -23.81
C SER A 753 -5.37 13.96 -24.71
N TYR A 754 -5.20 13.83 -26.03
CA TYR A 754 -5.89 14.61 -27.06
C TYR A 754 -6.51 13.68 -28.12
N GLN A 755 -7.81 13.42 -27.96
CA GLN A 755 -8.57 12.47 -28.78
C GLN A 755 -9.07 13.10 -30.11
N GLY A 756 -8.59 14.31 -30.45
CA GLY A 756 -8.75 14.96 -31.76
C GLY A 756 -10.15 15.44 -32.15
N ALA A 757 -11.20 14.98 -31.47
CA ALA A 757 -12.57 15.02 -31.96
C ALA A 757 -13.27 16.40 -31.90
N ASN A 758 -12.77 17.36 -31.13
CA ASN A 758 -13.40 18.68 -30.92
C ASN A 758 -12.47 19.88 -31.22
N ILE A 759 -11.90 19.93 -32.44
CA ILE A 759 -11.01 21.02 -32.87
C ILE A 759 -11.71 22.40 -32.87
N LEU A 760 -13.03 22.44 -33.07
CA LEU A 760 -13.77 23.69 -33.28
C LEU A 760 -13.92 24.55 -31.99
N PRO A 761 -14.38 24.04 -30.83
CA PRO A 761 -14.45 24.84 -29.60
C PRO A 761 -13.08 25.27 -29.06
N ILE A 762 -12.05 24.42 -29.18
CA ILE A 762 -10.71 24.69 -28.63
C ILE A 762 -10.10 25.97 -29.24
N ARG A 763 -10.43 26.25 -30.52
CA ARG A 763 -9.97 27.43 -31.27
C ARG A 763 -10.76 28.72 -31.04
N THR A 764 -11.89 28.70 -30.32
CA THR A 764 -12.75 29.90 -30.14
C THR A 764 -12.68 30.55 -28.76
N HIS A 765 -12.17 29.85 -27.74
CA HIS A 765 -12.18 30.32 -26.36
C HIS A 765 -10.93 31.15 -26.01
N GLY A 766 -11.05 32.07 -25.05
CA GLY A 766 -9.94 32.87 -24.53
C GLY A 766 -8.96 32.05 -23.69
N VAL A 767 -7.84 32.65 -23.29
CA VAL A 767 -6.91 32.03 -22.33
C VAL A 767 -7.66 31.74 -21.03
N VAL A 768 -7.61 30.49 -20.56
CA VAL A 768 -8.17 30.06 -19.29
C VAL A 768 -7.25 30.53 -18.18
N ILE A 769 -7.75 31.37 -17.28
CA ILE A 769 -6.98 31.96 -16.17
C ILE A 769 -7.51 31.37 -14.86
N CYS A 770 -6.69 30.60 -14.15
CA CYS A 770 -7.03 30.10 -12.81
C CYS A 770 -6.29 30.95 -11.77
N PRO A 771 -6.94 31.97 -11.15
CA PRO A 771 -6.24 33.01 -10.40
C PRO A 771 -5.79 32.59 -9.00
N LEU A 772 -6.22 31.42 -8.51
CA LEU A 772 -5.96 30.91 -7.16
C LEU A 772 -5.20 29.58 -7.13
N LEU A 773 -4.83 29.02 -8.30
CA LEU A 773 -4.12 27.75 -8.37
C LEU A 773 -2.65 27.94 -7.99
N GLU A 774 -2.28 27.50 -6.79
CA GLU A 774 -0.90 27.57 -6.30
C GLU A 774 -0.10 26.29 -6.60
N SER A 775 -0.76 25.13 -6.74
CA SER A 775 -0.11 23.83 -6.99
C SER A 775 -0.73 23.08 -8.17
N LEU A 776 0.10 22.68 -9.13
CA LEU A 776 -0.27 21.83 -10.27
C LEU A 776 0.67 20.62 -10.39
N THR A 777 0.11 19.42 -10.43
CA THR A 777 0.77 18.21 -10.96
C THR A 777 0.14 17.83 -12.29
N ILE A 778 0.94 17.54 -13.33
CA ILE A 778 0.43 17.15 -14.65
C ILE A 778 1.30 16.09 -15.33
N SER A 779 0.66 15.07 -15.90
CA SER A 779 1.24 14.09 -16.82
C SER A 779 0.41 13.94 -18.10
N PHE A 780 1.07 13.54 -19.19
CA PHE A 780 0.48 13.40 -20.53
C PHE A 780 0.64 11.97 -21.06
N ALA A 781 -0.29 11.52 -21.90
CA ALA A 781 -0.38 10.14 -22.39
C ALA A 781 -0.16 9.96 -23.91
N ASP A 782 -0.18 11.04 -24.71
CA ASP A 782 -0.19 10.93 -26.18
C ASP A 782 1.18 10.67 -26.82
N ASP A 783 1.17 9.93 -27.95
CA ASP A 783 2.28 9.82 -28.91
C ASP A 783 2.46 11.06 -29.81
N PHE A 784 1.78 12.17 -29.50
CA PHE A 784 1.78 13.38 -30.32
C PHE A 784 1.67 14.63 -29.43
N LEU A 785 2.66 15.52 -29.53
CA LEU A 785 2.90 16.78 -28.78
C LEU A 785 1.70 17.74 -28.58
N SER A 786 0.57 17.46 -29.24
CA SER A 786 -0.69 18.18 -29.29
C SER A 786 -1.35 18.52 -27.95
N ALA A 787 -1.54 17.57 -27.01
CA ALA A 787 -2.14 17.90 -25.71
C ALA A 787 -1.29 18.91 -24.93
N THR A 788 0.03 18.76 -24.94
CA THR A 788 0.99 19.66 -24.30
C THR A 788 0.99 21.05 -24.94
N GLU A 789 0.94 21.13 -26.28
CA GLU A 789 0.80 22.40 -27.02
C GLU A 789 -0.52 23.12 -26.67
N ILE A 790 -1.63 22.37 -26.66
CA ILE A 790 -2.95 22.90 -26.33
C ILE A 790 -2.98 23.38 -24.87
N PHE A 791 -2.51 22.60 -23.90
CA PHE A 791 -2.46 23.02 -22.50
C PHE A 791 -1.63 24.31 -22.34
N CYS A 792 -0.39 24.29 -22.83
CA CYS A 792 0.56 25.39 -22.64
C CYS A 792 0.14 26.69 -23.33
N SER A 793 -0.53 26.61 -24.48
CA SER A 793 -1.02 27.79 -25.21
C SER A 793 -2.34 28.34 -24.67
N ARG A 794 -3.16 27.50 -24.03
CA ARG A 794 -4.54 27.85 -23.62
C ARG A 794 -4.70 28.21 -22.14
N VAL A 795 -3.77 27.83 -21.26
CA VAL A 795 -3.87 28.02 -19.80
C VAL A 795 -2.89 29.11 -19.29
N SER A 796 -3.27 29.87 -18.27
CA SER A 796 -2.45 30.85 -17.56
C SER A 796 -2.70 30.76 -16.04
N LEU A 797 -1.63 30.52 -15.27
CA LEU A 797 -1.70 30.20 -13.83
C LEU A 797 -0.87 31.21 -13.02
N PRO A 798 -1.36 32.46 -12.82
CA PRO A 798 -0.54 33.56 -12.27
C PRO A 798 -0.14 33.38 -10.80
N ALA A 799 -0.90 32.59 -10.02
CA ALA A 799 -0.60 32.29 -8.63
C ALA A 799 0.29 31.04 -8.43
N LEU A 800 0.70 30.37 -9.51
CA LEU A 800 1.38 29.07 -9.44
C LEU A 800 2.74 29.17 -8.74
N LYS A 801 2.88 28.47 -7.61
CA LYS A 801 4.11 28.32 -6.84
C LYS A 801 4.77 26.97 -7.05
N HIS A 802 3.98 25.92 -7.24
CA HIS A 802 4.48 24.55 -7.32
C HIS A 802 3.99 23.88 -8.61
N LEU A 803 4.92 23.38 -9.42
CA LEU A 803 4.65 22.68 -10.67
C LEU A 803 5.37 21.34 -10.67
N SER A 804 4.64 20.23 -10.79
CA SER A 804 5.18 18.88 -11.03
C SER A 804 4.81 18.44 -12.45
N LEU A 805 5.82 18.16 -13.27
CA LEU A 805 5.67 17.58 -14.60
C LEU A 805 6.12 16.11 -14.55
N GLU A 806 5.24 15.17 -14.88
CA GLU A 806 5.55 13.74 -14.83
C GLU A 806 5.35 13.09 -16.21
N GLY A 807 6.37 12.42 -16.72
CA GLY A 807 6.27 11.62 -17.94
C GLY A 807 5.79 10.18 -17.70
N ASN A 808 5.47 9.49 -18.78
CA ASN A 808 5.02 8.10 -18.78
C ASN A 808 6.22 7.16 -19.05
N ASP A 809 6.50 6.24 -18.12
CA ASP A 809 7.65 5.32 -18.16
C ASP A 809 7.72 4.41 -19.42
N LEU A 810 6.67 4.38 -20.25
CA LEU A 810 6.54 3.46 -21.39
C LEU A 810 7.02 3.99 -22.75
N ARG A 811 7.23 5.30 -22.94
CA ARG A 811 7.41 5.91 -24.29
C ARG A 811 8.49 7.00 -24.35
N THR A 812 8.98 7.28 -25.56
CA THR A 812 10.30 7.88 -25.80
C THR A 812 10.28 9.25 -26.50
N GLU A 813 9.22 10.04 -26.37
CA GLU A 813 9.16 11.38 -26.97
C GLU A 813 9.63 12.48 -26.01
N GLU A 814 10.31 13.50 -26.55
CA GLU A 814 10.86 14.63 -25.79
C GLU A 814 9.79 15.67 -25.45
N LEU A 815 9.80 16.20 -24.23
CA LEU A 815 8.80 17.19 -23.81
C LEU A 815 9.04 18.55 -24.49
N PRO A 816 8.07 19.14 -25.22
CA PRO A 816 8.29 20.29 -26.08
C PRO A 816 8.43 21.60 -25.29
N VAL A 817 9.65 21.94 -24.88
CA VAL A 817 9.91 23.05 -23.96
C VAL A 817 9.60 24.45 -24.54
N ASP A 818 9.52 24.64 -25.86
CA ASP A 818 8.98 25.89 -26.42
C ASP A 818 7.55 26.17 -25.94
N ASN A 819 6.75 25.12 -25.74
CA ASN A 819 5.40 25.22 -25.21
C ASN A 819 5.46 25.61 -23.72
N LEU A 820 6.32 24.96 -22.93
CA LEU A 820 6.51 25.29 -21.50
C LEU A 820 7.06 26.71 -21.29
N LEU A 821 7.97 27.17 -22.17
CA LEU A 821 8.47 28.54 -22.22
C LEU A 821 7.38 29.56 -22.52
N PHE A 822 6.43 29.20 -23.40
CA PHE A 822 5.26 30.03 -23.69
C PHE A 822 4.33 30.10 -22.48
N PHE A 823 3.98 28.94 -21.90
CA PHE A 823 3.14 28.81 -20.70
C PHE A 823 3.66 29.62 -19.50
N LEU A 824 4.96 29.53 -19.18
CA LEU A 824 5.54 30.27 -18.05
C LEU A 824 5.56 31.79 -18.29
N LYS A 825 5.82 32.25 -19.52
CA LYS A 825 5.70 33.68 -19.88
C LYS A 825 4.25 34.16 -19.81
N GLN A 826 3.31 33.36 -20.32
CA GLN A 826 1.87 33.62 -20.31
C GLN A 826 1.26 33.63 -18.91
N SER A 827 1.78 32.79 -18.01
CA SER A 827 1.38 32.77 -16.59
C SER A 827 2.04 33.91 -15.80
N SER A 828 3.29 34.27 -16.13
CA SER A 828 4.07 35.28 -15.40
C SER A 828 4.14 35.02 -13.88
N CYS A 829 4.06 33.74 -13.48
CA CYS A 829 4.04 33.31 -12.10
C CYS A 829 5.42 33.39 -11.43
N SER A 830 5.43 33.56 -10.11
CA SER A 830 6.66 33.45 -9.30
C SER A 830 6.82 32.02 -8.81
N LEU A 831 7.14 31.10 -9.72
CA LEU A 831 7.29 29.68 -9.39
C LEU A 831 8.39 29.49 -8.34
N GLU A 832 8.03 28.86 -7.22
CA GLU A 832 8.89 28.58 -6.07
C GLU A 832 9.48 27.17 -6.17
N SER A 833 8.69 26.19 -6.61
CA SER A 833 9.08 24.78 -6.79
C SER A 833 8.76 24.26 -8.19
N LEU A 834 9.76 23.63 -8.81
CA LEU A 834 9.65 22.91 -10.08
C LEU A 834 10.14 21.47 -9.87
N VAL A 835 9.22 20.53 -10.03
CA VAL A 835 9.49 19.09 -10.03
C VAL A 835 9.29 18.57 -11.46
N VAL A 836 10.22 17.75 -11.91
CA VAL A 836 10.28 17.19 -13.26
C VAL A 836 10.61 15.71 -13.11
N LYS A 837 9.80 14.80 -13.66
CA LYS A 837 9.99 13.35 -13.55
C LYS A 837 9.78 12.61 -14.87
N ARG A 838 10.42 11.44 -15.03
CA ARG A 838 10.05 10.35 -15.94
C ARG A 838 9.89 10.71 -17.43
N SER A 839 10.60 11.72 -17.91
CA SER A 839 10.51 12.16 -19.30
C SER A 839 11.90 12.40 -19.87
N MET A 840 12.05 12.18 -21.18
CA MET A 840 13.23 12.55 -21.93
C MET A 840 13.19 14.05 -22.20
N TYR A 841 14.27 14.76 -21.84
CA TYR A 841 14.40 16.20 -22.05
C TYR A 841 15.75 16.48 -22.70
N ASP A 842 15.74 17.13 -23.87
CA ASP A 842 16.90 17.91 -24.31
C ASP A 842 17.28 18.91 -23.20
N GLN A 843 18.51 18.81 -22.70
CA GLN A 843 18.93 19.65 -21.58
C GLN A 843 19.32 21.07 -22.03
N ALA A 844 19.59 21.30 -23.32
CA ALA A 844 19.65 22.65 -23.86
C ALA A 844 18.31 23.39 -23.72
N SER A 845 17.20 22.66 -23.53
CA SER A 845 15.90 23.24 -23.27
C SER A 845 15.67 23.64 -21.79
N LEU A 846 16.21 22.91 -20.82
CA LEU A 846 16.24 23.37 -19.41
C LEU A 846 17.04 24.69 -19.25
N ILE A 847 18.15 24.83 -20.00
CA ILE A 847 18.93 26.08 -20.09
C ILE A 847 18.04 27.26 -20.52
N ARG A 848 17.13 27.04 -21.47
CA ARG A 848 16.24 28.10 -22.01
C ARG A 848 15.18 28.56 -21.00
N LEU A 849 14.77 27.70 -20.06
CA LEU A 849 13.77 28.01 -19.01
C LEU A 849 14.35 28.83 -17.85
N ALA A 850 15.62 28.61 -17.50
CA ALA A 850 16.27 29.21 -16.32
C ALA A 850 16.15 30.76 -16.18
N PRO A 851 16.10 31.58 -17.24
CA PRO A 851 15.88 33.03 -17.13
C PRO A 851 14.50 33.44 -16.59
N LEU A 852 13.48 32.58 -16.71
CA LEU A 852 12.12 32.82 -16.17
C LEU A 852 12.04 32.42 -14.69
N LEU A 853 12.76 31.36 -14.32
CA LEU A 853 12.74 30.69 -13.01
C LEU A 853 13.53 31.47 -11.94
N SER A 854 13.35 32.80 -11.88
CA SER A 854 14.16 33.66 -11.00
C SER A 854 13.74 33.62 -9.52
N SER A 855 12.48 33.29 -9.24
CA SER A 855 11.94 33.10 -7.88
C SER A 855 12.13 31.67 -7.34
N LEU A 856 12.67 30.75 -8.16
CA LEU A 856 12.71 29.33 -7.87
C LEU A 856 13.63 29.03 -6.69
N SER A 857 13.07 28.47 -5.62
CA SER A 857 13.77 28.01 -4.43
C SER A 857 14.02 26.50 -4.46
N VAL A 858 13.15 25.72 -5.10
CA VAL A 858 13.25 24.25 -5.24
C VAL A 858 13.25 23.84 -6.70
N LEU A 859 14.24 23.05 -7.11
CA LEU A 859 14.30 22.39 -8.42
C LEU A 859 14.60 20.90 -8.23
N ARG A 860 13.70 20.02 -8.66
CA ARG A 860 13.88 18.55 -8.67
C ARG A 860 13.72 18.01 -10.07
N ILE A 861 14.68 17.22 -10.55
CA ILE A 861 14.69 16.63 -11.89
C ILE A 861 14.99 15.13 -11.77
N SER A 862 14.09 14.27 -12.26
CA SER A 862 14.18 12.80 -12.19
C SER A 862 14.06 12.17 -13.59
N LEU A 863 15.14 11.56 -14.10
CA LEU A 863 15.25 11.00 -15.46
C LEU A 863 15.35 9.47 -15.43
N HIS A 864 14.39 8.77 -16.04
CA HIS A 864 14.20 7.32 -15.86
C HIS A 864 14.63 6.43 -17.06
N TYR A 865 15.27 7.00 -18.09
CA TYR A 865 15.99 6.28 -19.13
C TYR A 865 17.20 7.11 -19.57
N SER A 866 18.26 6.47 -20.07
CA SER A 866 19.41 7.16 -20.67
C SER A 866 19.90 6.43 -21.93
N ASN A 867 19.73 7.05 -23.08
CA ASN A 867 20.45 6.67 -24.31
C ASN A 867 21.87 7.27 -24.28
N GLN A 868 22.74 6.88 -25.21
CA GLN A 868 24.09 7.47 -25.29
C GLN A 868 24.07 8.99 -25.54
N VAL A 869 23.03 9.49 -26.22
CA VAL A 869 22.81 10.92 -26.54
C VAL A 869 22.63 11.77 -25.27
N ASP A 870 22.10 11.20 -24.18
CA ASP A 870 21.83 11.96 -22.96
C ASP A 870 23.11 12.41 -22.23
N ARG A 871 24.24 11.72 -22.41
CA ARG A 871 25.47 12.03 -21.65
C ARG A 871 26.03 13.41 -21.96
N ASP A 872 26.20 13.72 -23.24
CA ASP A 872 26.72 15.02 -23.72
C ASP A 872 25.79 16.17 -23.29
N ASN A 873 24.48 15.89 -23.15
CA ASN A 873 23.48 16.82 -22.65
C ASN A 873 23.59 17.04 -21.13
N VAL A 874 23.83 15.99 -20.32
CA VAL A 874 24.03 16.09 -18.86
C VAL A 874 25.22 16.98 -18.51
N GLU A 875 26.33 16.86 -19.25
CA GLU A 875 27.48 17.76 -19.07
C GLU A 875 27.09 19.23 -19.36
N THR A 876 26.33 19.46 -20.42
CA THR A 876 25.98 20.81 -20.91
C THR A 876 25.12 21.61 -19.92
N PHE A 877 24.11 21.02 -19.27
CA PHE A 877 23.28 21.74 -18.28
C PHE A 877 24.02 21.98 -16.97
N GLY A 878 24.81 21.01 -16.50
CA GLY A 878 25.70 21.20 -15.36
C GLY A 878 26.65 22.38 -15.60
N HIS A 879 27.32 22.43 -16.75
CA HIS A 879 28.22 23.53 -17.10
C HIS A 879 27.50 24.88 -17.23
N PHE A 880 26.26 24.92 -17.73
CA PHE A 880 25.45 26.14 -17.72
C PHE A 880 25.13 26.65 -16.31
N LEU A 881 24.65 25.76 -15.43
CA LEU A 881 24.34 26.13 -14.06
C LEU A 881 25.60 26.54 -13.29
N ALA A 882 26.75 25.93 -13.58
CA ALA A 882 28.03 26.26 -12.97
C ALA A 882 28.63 27.58 -13.44
N ASN A 883 28.63 27.82 -14.74
CA ASN A 883 29.17 29.02 -15.36
C ASN A 883 28.55 29.26 -16.74
N ALA A 884 27.46 30.01 -16.76
CA ALA A 884 26.76 30.41 -17.99
C ALA A 884 27.63 31.22 -18.99
N SER A 885 28.86 31.63 -18.65
CA SER A 885 29.81 32.25 -19.59
C SER A 885 30.71 31.27 -20.36
N GLN A 886 30.68 29.96 -20.03
CA GLN A 886 31.50 28.92 -20.69
C GLN A 886 30.71 28.03 -21.67
N VAL A 887 29.39 28.17 -21.74
CA VAL A 887 28.53 27.39 -22.64
C VAL A 887 28.69 27.87 -24.10
N PRO A 888 28.77 26.97 -25.10
CA PRO A 888 28.83 27.36 -26.51
C PRO A 888 27.69 28.29 -26.93
N THR A 889 28.03 29.38 -27.61
CA THR A 889 27.08 30.43 -28.02
C THR A 889 25.98 29.95 -28.98
N HIS A 890 26.12 28.77 -29.58
CA HIS A 890 25.07 28.15 -30.41
C HIS A 890 23.87 27.64 -29.59
N SER A 891 24.08 27.25 -28.33
CA SER A 891 23.00 26.85 -27.40
C SER A 891 22.31 28.06 -26.75
N LEU A 892 22.94 29.25 -26.83
CA LEU A 892 22.46 30.49 -26.23
C LEU A 892 21.81 31.41 -27.29
N LEU A 893 20.61 31.05 -27.75
CA LEU A 893 19.80 31.89 -28.64
C LEU A 893 19.48 33.29 -28.08
N PHE A 894 19.67 33.50 -26.77
CA PHE A 894 19.64 34.82 -26.15
C PHE A 894 21.03 35.45 -26.12
N THR A 895 21.34 36.24 -27.16
CA THR A 895 22.52 37.13 -27.21
C THR A 895 22.47 38.31 -26.23
N SER A 896 21.42 38.38 -25.40
CA SER A 896 21.34 39.24 -24.23
C SER A 896 22.40 38.84 -23.21
N SER A 897 23.33 39.74 -22.91
CA SER A 897 24.31 39.57 -21.82
C SER A 897 23.63 39.08 -20.55
N ILE A 898 24.07 37.92 -20.03
CA ILE A 898 23.49 37.26 -18.85
C ILE A 898 23.81 38.11 -17.62
N THR A 899 22.90 39.04 -17.31
CA THR A 899 23.03 40.11 -16.30
C THR A 899 22.52 39.68 -14.92
N ARG A 900 22.12 38.42 -14.76
CA ARG A 900 21.72 37.78 -13.51
C ARG A 900 22.17 36.31 -13.55
N PRO A 901 22.57 35.70 -12.41
CA PRO A 901 22.82 34.27 -12.38
C PRO A 901 21.57 33.49 -12.78
N PRO A 902 21.70 32.33 -13.45
CA PRO A 902 20.59 31.39 -13.56
C PRO A 902 20.20 30.89 -12.17
N LEU A 903 18.89 30.84 -11.88
CA LEU A 903 18.33 30.37 -10.61
C LEU A 903 18.95 31.07 -9.37
N PRO A 904 18.82 32.41 -9.23
CA PRO A 904 19.48 33.18 -8.17
C PRO A 904 18.93 32.88 -6.77
N SER A 905 17.65 32.52 -6.67
CA SER A 905 16.93 32.26 -5.41
C SER A 905 16.99 30.79 -4.96
N LEU A 906 17.77 29.96 -5.66
CA LEU A 906 17.78 28.51 -5.47
C LEU A 906 18.31 28.14 -4.08
N GLU A 907 17.47 27.50 -3.28
CA GLU A 907 17.81 26.96 -1.96
C GLU A 907 18.07 25.46 -2.00
N THR A 908 17.31 24.76 -2.85
CA THR A 908 17.20 23.30 -2.95
C THR A 908 17.32 22.87 -4.41
N PHE A 909 18.46 22.31 -4.78
CA PHE A 909 18.61 21.55 -6.02
C PHE A 909 18.50 20.05 -5.72
N ILE A 910 17.81 19.29 -6.56
CA ILE A 910 17.71 17.83 -6.54
C ILE A 910 17.78 17.32 -7.99
N TRP A 911 18.59 16.29 -8.19
CA TRP A 911 18.79 15.62 -9.47
C TRP A 911 18.82 14.11 -9.24
N GLU A 912 18.04 13.36 -9.99
CA GLU A 912 17.96 11.90 -10.01
C GLU A 912 18.06 11.48 -11.48
N ALA A 913 19.04 10.68 -11.89
CA ALA A 913 19.14 10.26 -13.29
C ALA A 913 19.95 8.99 -13.50
N TYR A 914 19.63 8.21 -14.52
CA TYR A 914 20.55 7.19 -15.02
C TYR A 914 21.81 7.84 -15.65
N GLY A 915 23.00 7.31 -15.36
CA GLY A 915 24.27 7.75 -15.93
C GLY A 915 25.13 8.64 -15.03
N THR A 916 25.96 9.50 -15.66
CA THR A 916 27.08 10.22 -15.02
C THR A 916 26.80 11.71 -14.81
N PHE A 917 27.07 12.25 -13.63
CA PHE A 917 26.95 13.70 -13.36
C PHE A 917 28.34 14.42 -13.38
N PRO A 918 28.45 15.63 -13.99
CA PRO A 918 29.70 16.39 -14.08
C PRO A 918 30.05 17.10 -12.76
N TRP A 919 30.70 16.40 -11.81
CA TRP A 919 30.96 16.89 -10.45
C TRP A 919 31.62 18.29 -10.32
N GLU A 920 32.51 18.66 -11.24
CA GLU A 920 33.16 19.99 -11.28
C GLU A 920 32.16 21.16 -11.33
N THR A 921 30.95 20.91 -11.84
CA THR A 921 29.90 21.92 -12.01
C THR A 921 29.30 22.40 -10.69
N ILE A 922 29.28 21.54 -9.66
CA ILE A 922 28.67 21.84 -8.35
C ILE A 922 29.37 23.04 -7.69
N VAL A 923 30.68 23.15 -7.85
CA VAL A 923 31.47 24.27 -7.33
C VAL A 923 31.03 25.61 -7.95
N GLY A 924 30.50 25.62 -9.18
CA GLY A 924 29.95 26.81 -9.84
C GLY A 924 28.53 27.21 -9.38
N LEU A 925 27.78 26.29 -8.76
CA LEU A 925 26.52 26.63 -8.09
C LEU A 925 26.74 27.54 -6.88
N LEU A 926 27.86 27.33 -6.18
CA LEU A 926 28.19 27.87 -4.86
C LEU A 926 29.15 29.07 -4.91
N LYS A 927 30.04 29.11 -5.92
CA LYS A 927 30.89 30.29 -6.18
C LYS A 927 30.02 31.53 -6.39
N PRO A 928 30.44 32.70 -5.87
CA PRO A 928 29.70 33.94 -6.05
C PRO A 928 29.67 34.30 -7.55
N VAL A 929 28.47 34.35 -8.13
CA VAL A 929 28.34 34.70 -9.55
C VAL A 929 28.53 36.21 -9.67
N SER A 930 29.70 36.60 -10.17
CA SER A 930 30.20 37.98 -10.17
C SER A 930 29.52 38.86 -11.21
N VAL A 931 28.25 39.18 -11.00
CA VAL A 931 27.52 40.18 -11.78
C VAL A 931 27.97 41.57 -11.34
N SER A 932 28.52 42.35 -12.27
CA SER A 932 28.83 43.79 -12.08
C SER A 932 29.71 44.11 -10.87
N GLY A 933 30.58 43.18 -10.45
CA GLY A 933 31.48 43.35 -9.30
C GLY A 933 30.84 43.09 -7.92
N ALA A 934 29.54 42.78 -7.86
CA ALA A 934 28.90 42.29 -6.64
C ALA A 934 29.03 40.76 -6.57
N ALA A 935 29.52 40.25 -5.44
CA ALA A 935 29.55 38.81 -5.16
C ALA A 935 28.18 38.35 -4.68
N HIS A 936 27.37 37.78 -5.58
CA HIS A 936 26.07 37.19 -5.23
C HIS A 936 26.21 35.68 -5.08
N TYR A 937 25.97 35.20 -3.86
CA TYR A 937 25.84 33.78 -3.53
C TYR A 937 24.36 33.39 -3.62
N ARG A 938 24.07 32.24 -4.23
CA ARG A 938 22.72 31.66 -4.17
C ARG A 938 22.44 31.21 -2.72
N PRO A 939 21.19 31.29 -2.23
CA PRO A 939 20.82 30.87 -0.88
C PRO A 939 20.75 29.34 -0.73
N LEU A 940 21.63 28.61 -1.43
CA LEU A 940 21.69 27.15 -1.45
C LEU A 940 21.90 26.64 -0.03
N LYS A 941 20.88 25.99 0.51
CA LYS A 941 20.98 25.15 1.70
C LYS A 941 21.40 23.73 1.29
N PHE A 942 21.35 23.42 -0.01
CA PHE A 942 21.19 22.05 -0.46
C PHE A 942 21.36 21.75 -1.95
N VAL A 943 22.01 20.62 -2.27
CA VAL A 943 22.22 20.17 -3.65
C VAL A 943 22.24 18.63 -3.73
N LYS A 944 21.15 17.93 -4.11
CA LYS A 944 21.23 16.48 -4.40
C LYS A 944 21.61 16.21 -5.84
N ILE A 945 22.57 15.30 -5.97
CA ILE A 945 22.77 14.45 -7.13
C ILE A 945 22.55 13.02 -6.64
N TYR A 946 21.65 12.33 -7.31
CA TYR A 946 21.45 10.89 -7.29
C TYR A 946 21.70 10.41 -8.73
N CYS A 947 22.56 9.42 -8.90
CA CYS A 947 22.80 8.75 -10.17
C CYS A 947 22.43 7.26 -10.07
N THR A 948 21.81 6.71 -11.11
CA THR A 948 21.58 5.26 -11.26
C THR A 948 22.60 4.76 -12.28
N GLN A 949 23.45 3.82 -11.92
CA GLN A 949 24.40 3.26 -12.87
C GLN A 949 23.67 2.40 -13.90
N VAL A 950 24.20 2.31 -15.12
CA VAL A 950 23.71 1.38 -16.14
C VAL A 950 24.88 0.51 -16.57
N GLU A 951 24.61 -0.72 -17.02
CA GLU A 951 25.63 -1.62 -17.52
C GLU A 951 26.53 -0.94 -18.58
N GLY A 952 27.84 -1.08 -18.44
CA GLY A 952 28.83 -0.41 -19.31
C GLY A 952 29.02 1.10 -19.07
N ILE A 953 28.40 1.70 -18.05
CA ILE A 953 28.65 3.08 -17.64
C ILE A 953 29.44 3.11 -16.33
N PHE A 954 30.62 3.75 -16.34
CA PHE A 954 31.36 4.05 -15.11
C PHE A 954 31.10 5.50 -14.70
N ILE A 955 30.66 5.70 -13.46
CA ILE A 955 30.50 7.04 -12.86
C ILE A 955 31.84 7.44 -12.26
N PRO A 956 32.43 8.61 -12.61
CA PRO A 956 33.71 9.02 -12.05
C PRO A 956 33.58 9.41 -10.58
N TYR A 957 34.63 9.15 -9.79
CA TYR A 957 34.76 9.72 -8.44
C TYR A 957 34.86 11.26 -8.49
N ILE A 958 34.45 11.90 -7.40
CA ILE A 958 34.55 13.36 -7.24
C ILE A 958 36.02 13.74 -7.08
N SER A 959 36.49 14.76 -7.81
CA SER A 959 37.90 15.17 -7.77
C SER A 959 38.28 15.76 -6.40
N LYS A 960 39.54 15.56 -5.99
CA LYS A 960 40.13 16.13 -4.76
C LYS A 960 39.93 17.64 -4.67
N ASP A 961 40.09 18.32 -5.80
CA ASP A 961 39.89 19.75 -5.98
C ASP A 961 38.43 20.19 -5.80
N VAL A 962 37.45 19.36 -6.19
CA VAL A 962 36.03 19.62 -5.96
C VAL A 962 35.69 19.36 -4.50
N ILE A 963 36.07 18.22 -3.92
CA ILE A 963 35.81 17.87 -2.52
C ILE A 963 36.32 18.98 -1.59
N GLN A 964 37.59 19.38 -1.74
CA GLN A 964 38.19 20.41 -0.87
C GLN A 964 37.45 21.76 -0.96
N ARG A 965 37.06 22.19 -2.17
CA ARG A 965 36.29 23.43 -2.35
C ARG A 965 34.86 23.33 -1.82
N LEU A 966 34.22 22.17 -1.93
CA LEU A 966 32.87 21.95 -1.40
C LEU A 966 32.86 21.85 0.13
N MET A 967 33.95 21.36 0.75
CA MET A 967 34.17 21.39 2.20
C MET A 967 34.30 22.81 2.79
N GLU A 968 34.54 23.85 1.97
CA GLU A 968 34.57 25.26 2.42
C GLU A 968 33.14 25.79 2.73
N PHE A 969 32.09 25.13 2.24
CA PHE A 969 30.69 25.56 2.36
C PHE A 969 29.92 24.75 3.42
N SER A 970 30.27 24.93 4.69
CA SER A 970 29.66 24.23 5.84
C SER A 970 28.14 24.33 5.94
N ASP A 971 27.58 25.41 5.41
CA ASP A 971 26.18 25.79 5.58
C ASP A 971 25.27 25.13 4.52
N VAL A 972 25.85 24.34 3.61
CA VAL A 972 25.18 23.69 2.49
C VAL A 972 25.29 22.17 2.64
N LYS A 973 24.15 21.48 2.68
CA LYS A 973 24.12 20.02 2.85
C LYS A 973 24.36 19.31 1.52
N PHE A 974 25.48 18.59 1.45
CA PHE A 974 25.82 17.59 0.43
C PHE A 974 25.55 16.16 0.94
N ASP A 975 25.54 15.17 0.04
CA ASP A 975 25.01 13.77 0.18
C ASP A 975 24.81 13.26 -1.27
N PHE A 976 25.91 13.04 -1.99
CA PHE A 976 25.87 12.67 -3.40
C PHE A 976 25.82 11.16 -3.53
N LYS A 977 24.91 10.64 -4.33
CA LYS A 977 24.54 9.23 -4.28
C LYS A 977 24.54 8.56 -5.63
N VAL A 978 24.96 7.29 -5.63
CA VAL A 978 25.04 6.45 -6.82
C VAL A 978 24.41 5.11 -6.47
N GLU A 979 23.30 4.72 -7.11
CA GLU A 979 22.95 3.31 -7.18
C GLU A 979 23.81 2.60 -8.24
N SER A 980 24.16 1.34 -7.98
CA SER A 980 24.89 0.53 -8.95
C SER A 980 24.00 -0.57 -9.53
N PHE A 981 24.01 -0.68 -10.86
CA PHE A 981 23.38 -1.75 -11.64
C PHE A 981 23.84 -3.16 -11.24
N GLN A 982 25.07 -3.31 -10.74
CA GLN A 982 25.50 -4.63 -10.27
C GLN A 982 24.51 -5.10 -9.19
N PRO A 983 24.00 -6.37 -9.22
CA PRO A 983 22.98 -7.01 -8.34
C PRO A 983 23.09 -6.86 -6.82
N LYS A 984 23.96 -5.97 -6.41
CA LYS A 984 25.08 -6.27 -5.59
C LYS A 984 25.78 -4.99 -5.03
N LEU A 985 25.34 -3.74 -5.31
CA LEU A 985 25.89 -2.54 -4.62
C LEU A 985 24.91 -1.46 -4.08
N GLY A 986 23.77 -1.17 -4.72
CA GLY A 986 22.77 -0.21 -4.18
C GLY A 986 23.25 1.25 -4.04
N VAL A 987 22.50 2.08 -3.29
CA VAL A 987 22.83 3.50 -3.00
C VAL A 987 24.15 3.63 -2.20
N ILE A 988 25.22 3.97 -2.90
CA ILE A 988 26.53 4.35 -2.38
C ILE A 988 26.53 5.86 -2.08
N ASP A 989 27.10 6.27 -0.93
CA ASP A 989 27.46 7.68 -0.70
C ASP A 989 28.75 8.00 -1.46
N TRP A 990 28.58 8.57 -2.66
CA TRP A 990 29.65 8.88 -3.59
C TRP A 990 30.58 9.99 -3.09
N TRP A 991 30.11 10.84 -2.18
CA TRP A 991 30.95 11.84 -1.52
C TRP A 991 31.91 11.16 -0.54
N LYS A 992 31.40 10.23 0.29
CA LYS A 992 32.22 9.44 1.21
C LYS A 992 33.23 8.56 0.46
N GLU A 993 32.80 7.79 -0.54
CA GLU A 993 33.71 6.91 -1.28
C GLU A 993 34.80 7.69 -2.02
N SER A 994 34.48 8.85 -2.62
CA SER A 994 35.48 9.71 -3.25
C SER A 994 36.49 10.30 -2.24
N ILE A 995 36.13 10.38 -0.95
CA ILE A 995 37.07 10.76 0.12
C ILE A 995 37.93 9.57 0.57
N GLU A 996 37.37 8.37 0.62
CA GLU A 996 38.12 7.17 1.06
C GLU A 996 39.12 6.73 -0.02
N VAL A 997 38.73 6.71 -1.30
CA VAL A 997 39.67 6.55 -2.43
C VAL A 997 40.76 7.63 -2.47
N MET A 998 40.46 8.85 -2.00
CA MET A 998 41.43 9.96 -1.87
C MET A 998 42.39 9.82 -0.67
N ASN A 999 42.11 8.91 0.27
CA ASN A 999 42.95 8.62 1.43
C ASN A 999 43.77 7.33 1.27
N GLU A 1000 43.37 6.42 0.37
CA GLU A 1000 44.14 5.23 0.01
C GLU A 1000 45.18 5.48 -1.12
N ALA A 1001 45.19 6.68 -1.71
CA ALA A 1001 46.06 7.10 -2.82
C ALA A 1001 46.99 8.29 -2.49
#